data_AF-A0A2F0ALX9-F1
#
_entry.id   AF-A0A2F0ALX9-F1
#
_cell.length_a   1.000
_cell.length_b   1.000
_cell.length_c   1.000
_cell.angle_alpha   90.00
_cell.angle_beta   90.00
_cell.angle_gamma   90.00
#
_symmetry.space_group_name_H-M   'P 1'
#
loop_
_entity.id
_entity.type
_entity.pdbx_description
1 polymer ?
#
loop_
_entity_poly.entity_id
_entity_poly.type
_entity_poly.pdbx_seq_one_letter_code
_entity_poly.pdbx_strand_id
1 'polypeptide(L)'
;MTKRRALTASSIIGITCMMAGCLADPGEGLAEAPVAATTIKMDFEARPLPEIPLPNDLATIYDETAATKRRINASMLAPTALERRVRQKVDQLDGWGINQPITVPFTGPIGIESVLAGHRDIDYDLTNDVIYLIDVDPASPEFGEKKYLDVGNGNYPFVVEDFDIYGPHDPRGQTLTLLFEEVDEDVNGNGQLDPGEDTDMDGVLDKPNYLPGLTPAADDLSGRADAIMTFYERETETLIVRPMLPLRERTTYAVVVTRRLLDVDGQPVGSPFKFINHTAQTEALKRLPEVLGPELELADVAFAWSFTTQTVESGWVAVREGLYGHGVQGHLGRDFPAKLDLAELRDVAYFEGSTNPYTLYTENWLNVFKTFGPQLFSFDESDDLFQRLAESQQYIDYHVMGSFDSPQLFERDYSSHPAPDCAGLCGHLNDCATQREDPSIALDCEARCVDWNPAQRACRADRCQAFEDCEDETPRLSYDEQSWPEDLHSKAASARREKVHFWMAVPRKEVSPRKDGKPAGVVIVSHGYTLNRVDTMVPFAGELARRGNAVIAIDCVSHGPIPLEPDVETLASSLLEGFGIAPLIDVLLDTRAADLNRDGSIDSGADFWTSYLFHTRDVVRQCNLDHMQLVRILRSFDGLSKNIDLDGDGEAELAGDFDGDGVVDVGGPDASIGMIGTSLGGIMSAMLAGTEPGLTASVPVAGGGVLTDIGVRSFQGGVVEAVVLRLMSSIFIGQRDDDAGTTRIQTLVPNLNDRSLLDLGNWDDLAPGHIVLAVNIDNDERVCARVDDGGNFRLQLATDLDDRIILSAFDEEIPCLCDTDCVPEGETALSISIFDTLGLDVSFQGQSFGQGQPLRAFAEGLGLRRASPALRRFMGLGQLVLDPADPSSVAPHFTDRPMVFPNVGDQTSTHTIVVTTMGDMNVPASSGVSLSRAAGYVDFLDFDPAYDNTVFAGSPPNQILIDTYVAEAVHTLGRFEDVDGNPVHYDVENFSEGEDIYASRDIPRLDPPLRLKLDEVDPTGGVSGAMFLFVHPSGWHGFALPGTERAQALAACQVTCVDDDEDCQTDCMTYAAEVFDGGDFMSGMIANYFASGGTNFRTDVCLGRDNCEGDKPPVPPEREFPEMYEIP
;
A
#
# COMPACT_ATOMS: atom_id res chain seq x y z
N MET A 1 30.53 -47.66 65.53
CA MET A 1 31.07 -49.03 65.69
C MET A 1 30.30 -49.97 64.77
N THR A 2 30.99 -50.68 63.86
CA THR A 2 30.66 -52.00 63.23
C THR A 2 29.17 -52.42 63.14
N LYS A 3 28.58 -52.81 62.00
CA LYS A 3 29.01 -53.86 61.04
C LYS A 3 27.90 -54.10 59.99
N ARG A 4 28.31 -54.49 58.76
CA ARG A 4 27.72 -55.52 57.84
C ARG A 4 26.32 -55.26 57.21
N ARG A 5 26.22 -55.10 55.88
CA ARG A 5 26.22 -56.10 54.75
C ARG A 5 24.84 -56.70 54.44
N ALA A 6 24.33 -56.42 53.22
CA ALA A 6 23.79 -57.37 52.21
C ALA A 6 23.39 -56.57 50.94
N LEU A 7 24.17 -56.62 49.85
CA LEU A 7 24.07 -57.51 48.66
C LEU A 7 23.02 -57.01 47.62
N THR A 8 23.47 -56.41 46.49
CA THR A 8 23.56 -56.97 45.10
C THR A 8 22.20 -57.08 44.39
N ALA A 9 21.99 -56.73 43.11
CA ALA A 9 22.81 -56.27 42.00
C ALA A 9 21.86 -55.80 40.88
N SER A 10 22.21 -54.75 40.13
CA SER A 10 21.88 -54.48 38.71
C SER A 10 22.08 -52.99 38.44
N SER A 11 23.19 -52.61 37.79
CA SER A 11 23.40 -51.35 37.03
C SER A 11 24.88 -51.22 36.63
N ILE A 12 25.34 -52.05 35.67
CA ILE A 12 26.60 -51.81 34.94
C ILE A 12 26.33 -52.12 33.45
N ILE A 13 25.37 -51.39 32.87
CA ILE A 13 25.24 -51.12 31.43
C ILE A 13 24.52 -49.76 31.39
N GLY A 14 25.26 -48.66 31.27
CA GLY A 14 24.64 -47.33 31.34
C GLY A 14 25.59 -46.14 31.37
N ILE A 15 26.91 -46.33 31.33
CA ILE A 15 27.87 -45.21 31.33
C ILE A 15 28.93 -45.42 30.24
N THR A 16 28.48 -45.75 29.02
CA THR A 16 29.38 -45.78 27.84
C THR A 16 28.70 -45.27 26.56
N CYS A 17 27.43 -44.83 26.60
CA CYS A 17 26.73 -44.21 25.47
C CYS A 17 26.44 -42.70 25.63
N MET A 18 27.07 -42.00 26.58
CA MET A 18 26.82 -40.56 26.82
C MET A 18 27.99 -39.62 26.45
N MET A 19 29.03 -40.11 25.76
CA MET A 19 30.19 -39.29 25.34
C MET A 19 30.55 -39.45 23.85
N ALA A 20 29.59 -39.84 23.02
CA ALA A 20 29.75 -39.96 21.56
C ALA A 20 28.64 -39.25 20.77
N GLY A 21 28.10 -38.17 21.33
CA GLY A 21 27.24 -37.22 20.62
C GLY A 21 27.90 -35.85 20.61
N CYS A 22 28.20 -35.35 19.42
CA CYS A 22 28.62 -33.98 19.11
C CYS A 22 30.06 -33.57 19.46
N LEU A 23 31.05 -34.27 18.88
CA LEU A 23 32.16 -33.58 18.24
C LEU A 23 31.91 -33.73 16.74
N ALA A 24 31.08 -32.84 16.17
CA ALA A 24 31.08 -32.67 14.72
C ALA A 24 32.48 -32.16 14.33
N ASP A 25 33.07 -32.75 13.30
CA ASP A 25 34.26 -32.17 12.66
C ASP A 25 33.95 -30.68 12.37
N PRO A 26 34.82 -29.71 12.71
CA PRO A 26 34.63 -28.35 12.24
C PRO A 26 34.58 -28.42 10.71
N GLY A 27 33.39 -28.26 10.13
CA GLY A 27 33.15 -28.50 8.70
C GLY A 27 34.14 -27.70 7.84
N GLU A 28 34.53 -28.25 6.70
CA GLU A 28 35.32 -27.52 5.72
C GLU A 28 34.43 -26.48 5.00
N GLY A 29 34.94 -25.27 4.78
CA GLY A 29 34.30 -24.28 3.91
C GLY A 29 34.58 -24.55 2.43
N LEU A 30 34.00 -23.75 1.53
CA LEU A 30 34.16 -23.91 0.08
C LEU A 30 35.61 -23.67 -0.39
N ALA A 31 36.27 -22.66 0.17
CA ALA A 31 37.66 -22.30 -0.10
C ALA A 31 38.24 -21.49 1.08
N GLU A 32 39.57 -21.54 1.28
CA GLU A 32 40.22 -20.70 2.29
C GLU A 32 40.13 -19.22 1.92
N ALA A 33 39.81 -18.37 2.90
CA ALA A 33 39.79 -16.93 2.73
C ALA A 33 41.15 -16.32 3.09
N PRO A 34 41.71 -15.43 2.26
CA PRO A 34 42.81 -14.56 2.64
C PRO A 34 42.43 -13.65 3.81
N VAL A 35 43.43 -13.20 4.56
CA VAL A 35 43.25 -12.18 5.59
C VAL A 35 43.00 -10.83 4.92
N ALA A 36 41.96 -10.12 5.35
CA ALA A 36 41.64 -8.75 4.94
C ALA A 36 41.54 -7.83 6.16
N ALA A 37 41.76 -6.53 5.95
CA ALA A 37 41.63 -5.51 7.01
C ALA A 37 40.15 -5.17 7.24
N THR A 38 39.43 -4.85 6.16
CA THR A 38 37.98 -4.71 6.15
C THR A 38 37.34 -6.05 5.80
N THR A 39 36.46 -6.55 6.66
CA THR A 39 35.68 -7.75 6.40
C THR A 39 34.20 -7.42 6.42
N ILE A 40 33.39 -8.33 5.89
CA ILE A 40 31.96 -8.31 6.18
C ILE A 40 31.75 -8.44 7.69
N LYS A 41 30.85 -7.64 8.24
CA LYS A 41 30.51 -7.62 9.66
C LYS A 41 29.61 -8.81 9.97
N MET A 42 29.96 -9.55 11.02
CA MET A 42 29.22 -10.73 11.48
C MET A 42 29.08 -10.68 13.01
N ASP A 43 28.27 -9.75 13.51
CA ASP A 43 27.98 -9.61 14.93
C ASP A 43 26.59 -10.16 15.27
N PHE A 44 26.56 -11.39 15.80
CA PHE A 44 25.33 -12.05 16.24
C PHE A 44 24.88 -11.60 17.64
N GLU A 45 25.73 -10.91 18.39
CA GLU A 45 25.45 -10.48 19.77
C GLU A 45 24.94 -9.03 19.84
N ALA A 46 25.07 -8.27 18.75
CA ALA A 46 24.46 -6.95 18.58
C ALA A 46 22.95 -6.98 18.90
N ARG A 47 22.48 -5.93 19.57
CA ARG A 47 21.10 -5.77 20.05
C ARG A 47 20.51 -4.47 19.54
N PRO A 48 19.18 -4.41 19.34
CA PRO A 48 18.20 -5.50 19.51
C PRO A 48 18.23 -6.55 18.38
N LEU A 49 18.89 -6.25 17.27
CA LEU A 49 19.03 -7.11 16.09
C LEU A 49 20.53 -7.33 15.75
N PRO A 50 20.90 -8.49 15.19
CA PRO A 50 22.28 -8.77 14.82
C PRO A 50 22.74 -7.89 13.65
N GLU A 51 24.03 -7.57 13.61
CA GLU A 51 24.67 -6.87 12.49
C GLU A 51 25.41 -7.89 11.61
N ILE A 52 24.63 -8.48 10.70
CA ILE A 52 25.06 -9.44 9.70
C ILE A 52 24.49 -9.02 8.34
N PRO A 53 24.98 -9.56 7.21
CA PRO A 53 24.29 -9.39 5.94
C PRO A 53 22.89 -9.97 6.03
N LEU A 54 21.89 -9.25 5.51
CA LEU A 54 20.50 -9.70 5.39
C LEU A 54 20.03 -9.49 3.94
N PRO A 55 19.20 -10.38 3.39
CA PRO A 55 18.75 -11.67 3.94
C PRO A 55 19.87 -12.71 4.08
N ASN A 56 19.76 -13.63 5.06
CA ASN A 56 20.77 -14.65 5.33
C ASN A 56 20.22 -15.87 6.09
N ASP A 57 20.44 -17.07 5.58
CA ASP A 57 20.00 -18.33 6.18
C ASP A 57 20.58 -18.62 7.57
N LEU A 58 21.65 -17.93 7.99
CA LEU A 58 22.16 -18.03 9.37
C LEU A 58 21.20 -17.40 10.39
N ALA A 59 20.35 -16.46 9.96
CA ALA A 59 19.26 -15.90 10.75
C ALA A 59 17.94 -16.67 10.58
N THR A 60 18.04 -17.96 10.22
CA THR A 60 16.89 -18.89 10.17
C THR A 60 17.14 -20.11 11.05
N ILE A 61 16.06 -20.78 11.41
CA ILE A 61 16.09 -22.09 12.08
C ILE A 61 15.42 -23.14 11.21
N TYR A 62 15.82 -24.40 11.41
CA TYR A 62 15.20 -25.53 10.72
C TYR A 62 13.79 -25.79 11.25
N ASP A 63 12.82 -25.88 10.34
CA ASP A 63 11.44 -26.22 10.65
C ASP A 63 10.92 -27.22 9.60
N GLU A 64 10.79 -28.50 9.97
CA GLU A 64 10.31 -29.57 9.07
C GLU A 64 8.89 -29.31 8.54
N THR A 65 8.10 -28.47 9.21
CA THR A 65 6.72 -28.17 8.83
C THR A 65 6.60 -26.99 7.85
N ALA A 66 7.64 -26.17 7.74
CA ALA A 66 7.70 -25.06 6.80
C ALA A 66 8.01 -25.56 5.37
N ALA A 67 7.48 -24.88 4.34
CA ALA A 67 7.60 -25.35 2.95
C ALA A 67 9.05 -25.37 2.45
N THR A 68 9.84 -24.38 2.86
CA THR A 68 11.28 -24.25 2.59
C THR A 68 12.16 -25.05 3.56
N LYS A 69 11.54 -25.66 4.59
CA LYS A 69 12.19 -26.24 5.78
C LYS A 69 12.93 -25.24 6.66
N ARG A 70 12.69 -23.95 6.46
CA ARG A 70 13.28 -22.84 7.22
C ARG A 70 12.18 -22.00 7.83
N ARG A 71 12.55 -21.31 8.90
CA ARG A 71 11.74 -20.28 9.52
C ARG A 71 12.65 -19.16 9.99
N ILE A 72 12.26 -17.89 9.77
CA ILE A 72 13.06 -16.76 10.25
C ILE A 72 13.19 -16.85 11.78
N ASN A 73 14.36 -16.49 12.30
CA ASN A 73 14.65 -16.42 13.72
C ASN A 73 14.74 -14.96 14.15
N ALA A 74 13.59 -14.35 14.48
CA ALA A 74 13.52 -12.94 14.81
C ALA A 74 13.79 -12.70 16.31
N SER A 75 14.49 -11.61 16.65
CA SER A 75 14.71 -11.20 18.04
C SER A 75 13.40 -10.70 18.66
N MET A 76 13.01 -11.26 19.80
CA MET A 76 11.81 -10.80 20.54
C MET A 76 12.07 -9.58 21.43
N LEU A 77 13.30 -9.05 21.45
CA LEU A 77 13.65 -7.82 22.18
C LEU A 77 13.20 -6.60 21.36
N ALA A 78 12.07 -6.02 21.71
CA ALA A 78 11.51 -4.86 21.05
C ALA A 78 10.99 -3.85 22.09
N PRO A 79 11.17 -2.53 21.89
CA PRO A 79 10.71 -1.50 22.82
C PRO A 79 9.19 -1.41 22.94
N THR A 80 8.48 -1.66 21.85
CA THR A 80 7.01 -1.52 21.79
C THR A 80 6.31 -2.85 21.53
N ALA A 81 5.05 -2.94 21.91
CA ALA A 81 4.17 -4.05 21.61
C ALA A 81 3.94 -4.17 20.09
N LEU A 82 3.80 -3.04 19.38
CA LEU A 82 3.72 -3.00 17.92
C LEU A 82 4.90 -3.75 17.27
N GLU A 83 6.13 -3.35 17.58
CA GLU A 83 7.31 -4.01 16.99
C GLU A 83 7.40 -5.48 17.43
N ARG A 84 7.11 -5.78 18.69
CA ARG A 84 7.14 -7.15 19.21
C ARG A 84 6.18 -8.08 18.47
N ARG A 85 4.94 -7.62 18.18
CA ARG A 85 3.93 -8.38 17.45
C ARG A 85 4.34 -8.60 15.99
N VAL A 86 4.87 -7.57 15.32
CA VAL A 86 5.45 -7.71 13.97
C VAL A 86 6.55 -8.77 13.96
N ARG A 87 7.52 -8.69 14.88
CA ARG A 87 8.62 -9.65 14.96
C ARG A 87 8.14 -11.07 15.26
N GLN A 88 7.11 -11.25 16.10
CA GLN A 88 6.49 -12.55 16.37
C GLN A 88 5.86 -13.19 15.12
N LYS A 89 5.35 -12.38 14.19
CA LYS A 89 4.79 -12.86 12.92
C LYS A 89 5.88 -13.07 11.86
N VAL A 90 6.89 -12.22 11.82
CA VAL A 90 8.09 -12.43 11.00
C VAL A 90 8.76 -13.76 11.36
N ASP A 91 8.82 -14.09 12.65
CA ASP A 91 9.29 -15.39 13.15
C ASP A 91 8.47 -16.59 12.63
N GLN A 92 7.31 -16.38 11.99
CA GLN A 92 6.50 -17.46 11.38
C GLN A 92 6.73 -17.61 9.88
N LEU A 93 7.41 -16.66 9.23
CA LEU A 93 7.68 -16.70 7.80
C LEU A 93 8.69 -17.80 7.48
N ASP A 94 8.46 -18.49 6.37
CA ASP A 94 9.29 -19.61 5.93
C ASP A 94 10.47 -19.21 5.04
N GLY A 95 10.81 -17.93 4.93
CA GLY A 95 11.96 -17.50 4.15
C GLY A 95 12.05 -15.98 4.06
N TRP A 96 12.94 -15.51 3.19
CA TRP A 96 13.21 -14.08 2.99
C TRP A 96 12.42 -13.48 1.81
N GLY A 97 12.45 -12.16 1.67
CA GLY A 97 11.69 -11.47 0.64
C GLY A 97 12.21 -11.72 -0.77
N ILE A 98 11.34 -11.58 -1.77
CA ILE A 98 11.66 -11.65 -3.18
C ILE A 98 11.96 -10.28 -3.80
N ASN A 99 11.52 -9.18 -3.19
CA ASN A 99 11.90 -7.80 -3.55
C ASN A 99 12.69 -7.08 -2.44
N GLN A 100 12.95 -7.77 -1.32
CA GLN A 100 13.67 -7.22 -0.18
C GLN A 100 15.10 -6.77 -0.58
N PRO A 101 15.55 -5.58 -0.15
CA PRO A 101 16.94 -5.16 -0.31
C PRO A 101 17.93 -6.10 0.39
N ILE A 102 19.09 -6.31 -0.21
CA ILE A 102 20.24 -6.99 0.37
C ILE A 102 21.13 -5.94 1.04
N THR A 103 21.32 -6.04 2.35
CA THR A 103 22.21 -5.18 3.12
C THR A 103 23.47 -5.95 3.53
N VAL A 104 24.63 -5.32 3.37
CA VAL A 104 25.93 -5.93 3.65
C VAL A 104 26.74 -4.95 4.52
N PRO A 105 26.71 -5.11 5.85
CA PRO A 105 27.53 -4.30 6.74
C PRO A 105 29.00 -4.72 6.69
N PHE A 106 29.91 -3.76 6.80
CA PHE A 106 31.36 -3.99 6.85
C PHE A 106 31.95 -3.57 8.19
N THR A 107 33.12 -4.12 8.55
CA THR A 107 33.84 -3.75 9.79
C THR A 107 34.57 -2.41 9.69
N GLY A 108 34.50 -1.75 8.54
CA GLY A 108 35.11 -0.46 8.22
C GLY A 108 34.71 -0.01 6.82
N PRO A 109 35.04 1.23 6.44
CA PRO A 109 34.56 1.83 5.20
C PRO A 109 35.08 1.13 3.95
N ILE A 110 34.23 1.05 2.93
CA ILE A 110 34.59 0.53 1.60
C ILE A 110 34.97 1.67 0.64
N GLY A 111 35.80 1.35 -0.35
CA GLY A 111 36.16 2.24 -1.44
C GLY A 111 35.03 2.35 -2.46
N ILE A 112 34.22 3.41 -2.36
CA ILE A 112 33.05 3.67 -3.24
C ILE A 112 33.41 3.62 -4.73
N GLU A 113 34.61 4.08 -5.12
CA GLU A 113 35.09 4.00 -6.50
C GLU A 113 35.09 2.58 -7.07
N SER A 114 35.36 1.56 -6.25
CA SER A 114 35.32 0.17 -6.70
C SER A 114 33.89 -0.31 -6.98
N VAL A 115 32.91 0.17 -6.21
CA VAL A 115 31.48 -0.11 -6.44
C VAL A 115 31.03 0.55 -7.74
N LEU A 116 31.34 1.85 -7.91
CA LEU A 116 30.98 2.59 -9.12
C LEU A 116 31.65 2.01 -10.37
N ALA A 117 32.93 1.63 -10.29
CA ALA A 117 33.62 1.00 -11.42
C ALA A 117 33.06 -0.39 -11.77
N GLY A 118 32.42 -1.07 -10.82
CA GLY A 118 31.83 -2.38 -11.00
C GLY A 118 30.40 -2.35 -11.54
N HIS A 119 29.61 -1.33 -11.19
CA HIS A 119 28.16 -1.32 -11.45
C HIS A 119 27.61 -0.06 -12.11
N ARG A 120 28.39 1.02 -12.27
CA ARG A 120 27.90 2.28 -12.89
C ARG A 120 28.01 2.22 -14.41
N ASP A 121 27.28 1.28 -14.99
CA ASP A 121 27.12 1.06 -16.42
C ASP A 121 25.63 0.97 -16.77
N ILE A 122 25.33 1.12 -18.06
CA ILE A 122 23.95 1.22 -18.58
C ILE A 122 23.40 -0.13 -19.04
N ASP A 123 24.28 -1.14 -19.20
CA ASP A 123 23.99 -2.46 -19.77
C ASP A 123 24.03 -3.60 -18.74
N TYR A 124 24.27 -3.27 -17.46
CA TYR A 124 24.41 -4.20 -16.34
C TYR A 124 25.44 -5.30 -16.61
N ASP A 125 26.63 -4.90 -17.07
CA ASP A 125 27.71 -5.81 -17.43
C ASP A 125 28.29 -6.55 -16.22
N LEU A 126 27.87 -7.81 -16.09
CA LEU A 126 28.28 -8.72 -15.04
C LEU A 126 29.80 -9.04 -15.02
N THR A 127 30.61 -8.64 -16.01
CA THR A 127 32.02 -9.05 -16.08
C THR A 127 32.91 -8.40 -15.01
N ASN A 128 32.55 -7.23 -14.51
CA ASN A 128 33.34 -6.48 -13.52
C ASN A 128 32.62 -6.24 -12.18
N ASP A 129 31.39 -6.74 -12.03
CA ASP A 129 30.60 -6.61 -10.81
C ASP A 129 31.38 -6.97 -9.54
N VAL A 130 31.12 -6.19 -8.49
CA VAL A 130 31.72 -6.42 -7.17
C VAL A 130 30.86 -7.32 -6.28
N ILE A 131 29.56 -7.44 -6.58
CA ILE A 131 28.60 -8.30 -5.91
C ILE A 131 27.69 -8.99 -6.94
N TYR A 132 27.41 -10.28 -6.72
CA TYR A 132 26.50 -11.07 -7.55
C TYR A 132 25.41 -11.73 -6.70
N LEU A 133 24.23 -11.90 -7.31
CA LEU A 133 23.16 -12.74 -6.79
C LEU A 133 22.91 -13.90 -7.77
N ILE A 134 23.08 -15.14 -7.32
CA ILE A 134 23.06 -16.32 -8.20
C ILE A 134 22.06 -17.34 -7.65
N ASP A 135 21.16 -17.84 -8.50
CA ASP A 135 20.31 -18.98 -8.16
C ASP A 135 21.18 -20.24 -8.01
N VAL A 136 21.22 -20.81 -6.81
CA VAL A 136 21.98 -22.03 -6.50
C VAL A 136 21.08 -23.20 -6.13
N ASP A 137 19.77 -23.09 -6.35
CA ASP A 137 18.81 -24.14 -6.07
C ASP A 137 18.68 -25.12 -7.25
N PRO A 138 19.13 -26.38 -7.12
CA PRO A 138 19.07 -27.34 -8.23
C PRO A 138 17.64 -27.72 -8.64
N ALA A 139 16.63 -27.39 -7.83
CA ALA A 139 15.22 -27.58 -8.17
C ALA A 139 14.63 -26.41 -8.96
N SER A 140 15.29 -25.25 -8.95
CA SER A 140 14.85 -24.08 -9.70
C SER A 140 15.02 -24.29 -11.21
N PRO A 141 14.05 -23.87 -12.04
CA PRO A 141 14.24 -23.83 -13.49
C PRO A 141 15.28 -22.79 -13.92
N GLU A 142 15.64 -21.86 -13.04
CA GLU A 142 16.60 -20.77 -13.26
C GLU A 142 17.97 -21.08 -12.60
N PHE A 143 18.23 -22.34 -12.24
CA PHE A 143 19.48 -22.76 -11.60
C PHE A 143 20.72 -22.28 -12.37
N GLY A 144 21.56 -21.50 -11.68
CA GLY A 144 22.78 -20.90 -12.20
C GLY A 144 22.60 -19.57 -12.93
N GLU A 145 21.39 -19.06 -13.03
CA GLU A 145 21.16 -17.69 -13.52
C GLU A 145 21.64 -16.66 -12.50
N LYS A 146 22.31 -15.63 -13.01
CA LYS A 146 22.68 -14.42 -12.27
C LYS A 146 21.53 -13.43 -12.35
N LYS A 147 21.18 -12.83 -11.21
CA LYS A 147 20.12 -11.82 -11.11
C LYS A 147 20.76 -10.44 -11.12
N TYR A 148 20.19 -9.55 -11.91
CA TYR A 148 20.65 -8.16 -12.02
C TYR A 148 20.27 -7.37 -10.78
N LEU A 149 21.17 -6.46 -10.39
CA LEU A 149 21.09 -5.72 -9.15
C LEU A 149 21.18 -4.22 -9.44
N ASP A 150 20.36 -3.42 -8.77
CA ASP A 150 20.59 -1.98 -8.66
C ASP A 150 21.57 -1.74 -7.51
N VAL A 151 22.67 -1.07 -7.85
CA VAL A 151 23.69 -0.60 -6.90
C VAL A 151 23.85 0.90 -7.08
N GLY A 152 22.72 1.62 -7.14
CA GLY A 152 22.68 3.07 -7.31
C GLY A 152 22.66 3.54 -8.76
N ASN A 153 22.11 2.75 -9.67
CA ASN A 153 21.99 3.09 -11.09
C ASN A 153 20.85 4.10 -11.37
N GLY A 154 20.01 4.39 -10.37
CA GLY A 154 18.90 5.34 -10.47
C GLY A 154 17.51 4.69 -10.58
N ASN A 155 17.42 3.36 -10.44
CA ASN A 155 16.15 2.64 -10.55
C ASN A 155 15.22 2.84 -9.34
N TYR A 156 15.80 3.14 -8.19
CA TYR A 156 15.11 3.32 -6.92
C TYR A 156 15.52 4.66 -6.29
N PRO A 157 15.09 5.80 -6.86
CA PRO A 157 15.35 7.11 -6.26
C PRO A 157 14.60 7.24 -4.94
N PHE A 158 15.17 7.97 -3.97
CA PHE A 158 14.57 8.20 -2.64
C PHE A 158 14.19 9.66 -2.37
N VAL A 159 14.36 10.53 -3.37
CA VAL A 159 14.02 11.95 -3.26
C VAL A 159 12.50 12.10 -3.10
N VAL A 160 12.09 12.87 -2.10
CA VAL A 160 10.69 13.28 -1.86
C VAL A 160 10.42 14.63 -2.53
N GLU A 161 9.15 14.99 -2.74
CA GLU A 161 8.80 16.31 -3.30
C GLU A 161 8.57 17.37 -2.21
N ASP A 162 7.92 17.00 -1.11
CA ASP A 162 7.66 17.87 0.03
C ASP A 162 8.46 17.39 1.26
N PHE A 163 9.40 18.22 1.70
CA PHE A 163 10.39 17.88 2.73
C PHE A 163 9.85 18.12 4.15
N ASP A 164 8.82 18.97 4.28
CA ASP A 164 8.30 19.51 5.54
C ASP A 164 7.05 18.76 6.05
N ILE A 165 6.62 17.69 5.36
CA ILE A 165 5.40 16.93 5.68
C ILE A 165 5.42 16.23 7.04
N TYR A 166 6.60 15.99 7.62
CA TYR A 166 6.78 15.16 8.83
C TYR A 166 6.59 15.91 10.15
N GLY A 167 5.93 17.06 10.12
CA GLY A 167 5.57 17.85 11.29
C GLY A 167 6.60 18.91 11.68
N PRO A 168 6.21 19.86 12.55
CA PRO A 168 7.04 21.02 12.87
C PRO A 168 8.29 20.63 13.66
N HIS A 169 9.32 21.48 13.57
CA HIS A 169 10.59 21.33 14.29
C HIS A 169 11.30 19.99 14.03
N ASP A 170 11.13 19.41 12.84
CA ASP A 170 11.96 18.29 12.37
C ASP A 170 13.44 18.75 12.26
N PRO A 171 14.40 18.16 12.99
CA PRO A 171 15.82 18.50 12.85
C PRO A 171 16.36 18.21 11.44
N ARG A 172 15.64 17.43 10.64
CA ARG A 172 15.98 17.09 9.25
C ARG A 172 14.95 17.60 8.24
N GLY A 173 14.16 18.62 8.57
CA GLY A 173 13.11 19.17 7.69
C GLY A 173 13.60 19.68 6.31
N GLN A 174 14.89 20.00 6.17
CA GLN A 174 15.49 20.46 4.90
C GLN A 174 16.12 19.33 4.06
N THR A 175 16.07 18.08 4.52
CA THR A 175 16.64 16.94 3.80
C THR A 175 15.71 16.51 2.66
N LEU A 176 16.30 16.10 1.53
CA LEU A 176 15.62 15.62 0.33
C LEU A 176 15.08 14.20 0.46
N THR A 177 15.48 13.45 1.49
CA THR A 177 15.06 12.05 1.68
C THR A 177 14.56 11.79 3.09
N LEU A 178 13.76 10.74 3.23
CA LEU A 178 13.36 10.21 4.54
C LEU A 178 14.45 9.33 5.18
N LEU A 179 15.34 8.74 4.38
CA LEU A 179 16.17 7.60 4.78
C LEU A 179 17.66 7.89 5.00
N PHE A 180 18.22 8.89 4.33
CA PHE A 180 19.65 9.15 4.32
C PHE A 180 19.99 10.53 4.87
N GLU A 181 21.10 10.60 5.60
CA GLU A 181 21.61 11.84 6.19
C GLU A 181 22.21 12.77 5.12
N GLU A 182 22.02 14.08 5.29
CA GLU A 182 22.49 15.14 4.41
C GLU A 182 23.14 16.32 5.15
N VAL A 183 23.03 16.36 6.48
CA VAL A 183 23.61 17.35 7.37
C VAL A 183 25.06 16.95 7.71
N ASP A 184 25.96 17.94 7.68
CA ASP A 184 27.32 17.79 8.19
C ASP A 184 27.40 18.49 9.54
N GLU A 185 27.52 17.71 10.60
CA GLU A 185 27.53 18.22 11.97
C GLU A 185 28.93 18.64 12.45
N ASP A 186 29.99 18.18 11.77
CA ASP A 186 31.39 18.53 12.06
C ASP A 186 31.73 19.92 11.49
N VAL A 187 31.02 20.93 11.98
CA VAL A 187 31.11 22.31 11.49
C VAL A 187 32.51 22.89 11.61
N ASN A 188 33.35 22.31 12.47
CA ASN A 188 34.73 22.74 12.70
C ASN A 188 35.80 21.85 12.02
N GLY A 189 35.40 20.70 11.44
CA GLY A 189 36.25 19.82 10.64
C GLY A 189 37.33 19.07 11.42
N ASN A 190 37.11 18.81 12.71
CA ASN A 190 38.07 18.11 13.57
C ASN A 190 37.77 16.60 13.71
N GLY A 191 36.61 16.15 13.19
CA GLY A 191 36.17 14.75 13.22
C GLY A 191 35.85 14.22 14.62
N GLN A 192 35.46 15.07 15.55
CA GLN A 192 35.00 14.74 16.90
C GLN A 192 33.65 15.41 17.12
N LEU A 193 32.72 14.71 17.76
CA LEU A 193 31.43 15.29 18.16
C LEU A 193 31.65 16.29 19.30
N ASP A 194 31.70 17.58 18.99
CA ASP A 194 31.82 18.65 19.98
C ASP A 194 30.44 19.07 20.52
N PRO A 195 30.37 19.61 21.76
CA PRO A 195 29.11 20.08 22.33
C PRO A 195 28.40 21.10 21.42
N GLY A 196 27.17 20.78 21.04
CA GLY A 196 26.36 21.61 20.13
C GLY A 196 26.41 21.22 18.65
N GLU A 197 27.26 20.26 18.27
CA GLU A 197 27.32 19.71 16.90
C GLU A 197 26.25 18.66 16.64
N ASP A 198 25.92 17.84 17.66
CA ASP A 198 24.81 16.88 17.62
C ASP A 198 23.46 17.62 17.54
N THR A 199 22.96 17.82 16.32
CA THR A 199 21.77 18.66 16.05
C THR A 199 20.47 17.90 16.21
N ASP A 200 20.48 16.57 16.11
CA ASP A 200 19.31 15.71 16.31
C ASP A 200 19.39 14.83 17.59
N MET A 201 20.49 14.94 18.35
CA MET A 201 20.70 14.34 19.67
C MET A 201 20.71 12.82 19.64
N ASP A 202 21.32 12.22 18.62
CA ASP A 202 21.45 10.77 18.46
C ASP A 202 22.81 10.23 18.95
N GLY A 203 23.75 11.12 19.29
CA GLY A 203 25.09 10.80 19.78
C GLY A 203 26.09 10.41 18.67
N VAL A 204 25.72 10.60 17.40
CA VAL A 204 26.57 10.38 16.23
C VAL A 204 27.08 11.72 15.71
N LEU A 205 28.27 11.72 15.10
CA LEU A 205 28.75 12.88 14.34
C LEU A 205 28.34 12.70 12.89
N ASP A 206 27.21 13.28 12.52
CA ASP A 206 26.63 13.05 11.21
C ASP A 206 27.45 13.61 10.07
N LYS A 207 27.45 12.84 8.98
CA LYS A 207 28.06 13.20 7.70
C LYS A 207 27.06 12.99 6.58
N PRO A 208 27.00 13.91 5.59
CA PRO A 208 26.12 13.73 4.45
C PRO A 208 26.45 12.43 3.71
N ASN A 209 25.42 11.66 3.37
CA ASN A 209 25.53 10.41 2.64
C ASN A 209 25.74 10.65 1.13
N TYR A 210 26.65 11.56 0.79
CA TYR A 210 26.97 11.94 -0.58
C TYR A 210 28.14 11.13 -1.14
N LEU A 211 28.19 11.04 -2.47
CA LEU A 211 29.31 10.51 -3.24
C LEU A 211 30.61 11.24 -2.85
N PRO A 212 31.74 10.52 -2.72
CA PRO A 212 33.01 11.14 -2.34
C PRO A 212 33.38 12.34 -3.22
N GLY A 213 33.68 13.47 -2.58
CA GLY A 213 34.11 14.70 -3.26
C GLY A 213 32.97 15.59 -3.76
N LEU A 214 31.71 15.19 -3.60
CA LEU A 214 30.55 16.04 -3.88
C LEU A 214 30.05 16.70 -2.59
N THR A 215 29.97 18.03 -2.61
CA THR A 215 29.43 18.87 -1.52
C THR A 215 28.59 20.00 -2.13
N PRO A 216 27.44 19.67 -2.73
CA PRO A 216 26.56 20.67 -3.34
C PRO A 216 26.06 21.67 -2.30
N ALA A 217 25.69 22.87 -2.77
CA ALA A 217 25.13 23.89 -1.89
C ALA A 217 23.73 23.48 -1.42
N ALA A 218 23.28 24.01 -0.27
CA ALA A 218 21.97 23.65 0.30
C ALA A 218 20.80 23.98 -0.64
N ASP A 219 20.93 25.06 -1.42
CA ASP A 219 19.95 25.53 -2.43
C ASP A 219 20.10 24.85 -3.80
N ASP A 220 21.16 24.06 -4.02
CA ASP A 220 21.35 23.25 -5.23
C ASP A 220 20.67 21.88 -5.08
N LEU A 221 19.33 21.87 -5.15
CA LEU A 221 18.53 20.68 -4.88
C LEU A 221 18.83 19.53 -5.85
N SER A 222 18.98 19.81 -7.15
CA SER A 222 19.33 18.79 -8.14
C SER A 222 20.76 18.27 -7.96
N GLY A 223 21.73 19.15 -7.64
CA GLY A 223 23.09 18.73 -7.30
C GLY A 223 23.15 17.87 -6.04
N ARG A 224 22.33 18.15 -5.02
CA ARG A 224 22.16 17.31 -3.83
C ARG A 224 21.55 15.96 -4.18
N ALA A 225 20.48 15.92 -4.98
CA ALA A 225 19.86 14.67 -5.44
C ALA A 225 20.87 13.77 -6.19
N ASP A 226 21.68 14.35 -7.09
CA ASP A 226 22.72 13.61 -7.84
C ASP A 226 23.89 13.13 -6.96
N ALA A 227 24.09 13.76 -5.80
CA ALA A 227 25.16 13.43 -4.89
C ALA A 227 24.80 12.28 -3.93
N ILE A 228 23.52 12.05 -3.63
CA ILE A 228 23.08 11.04 -2.64
C ILE A 228 23.47 9.62 -3.09
N MET A 229 24.11 8.88 -2.18
CA MET A 229 24.37 7.45 -2.36
C MET A 229 23.17 6.64 -1.89
N THR A 230 22.43 6.05 -2.81
CA THR A 230 21.30 5.17 -2.46
C THR A 230 21.74 3.72 -2.19
N PHE A 231 22.98 3.39 -2.55
CA PHE A 231 23.55 2.04 -2.50
C PHE A 231 24.56 1.84 -1.37
N TYR A 232 24.92 2.88 -0.65
CA TYR A 232 25.85 2.81 0.47
C TYR A 232 25.43 3.77 1.57
N GLU A 233 25.53 3.31 2.80
CA GLU A 233 25.15 4.05 3.99
C GLU A 233 26.36 4.17 4.90
N ARG A 234 26.86 5.40 5.06
CA ARG A 234 28.14 5.71 5.73
C ARG A 234 28.15 5.47 7.22
N GLU A 235 27.05 5.76 7.92
CA GLU A 235 26.96 5.70 9.38
C GLU A 235 27.21 4.28 9.89
N THR A 236 26.62 3.28 9.22
CA THR A 236 26.77 1.86 9.56
C THR A 236 27.72 1.08 8.64
N GLU A 237 28.36 1.78 7.69
CA GLU A 237 29.24 1.20 6.68
C GLU A 237 28.58 0.02 5.93
N THR A 238 27.35 0.25 5.47
CA THR A 238 26.48 -0.79 4.89
C THR A 238 26.27 -0.56 3.39
N LEU A 239 26.65 -1.55 2.58
CA LEU A 239 26.24 -1.61 1.18
C LEU A 239 24.77 -2.08 1.09
N ILE A 240 23.97 -1.40 0.28
CA ILE A 240 22.56 -1.68 0.04
C ILE A 240 22.40 -1.99 -1.44
N VAL A 241 21.83 -3.16 -1.75
CA VAL A 241 21.69 -3.65 -3.12
C VAL A 241 20.28 -4.17 -3.32
N ARG A 242 19.67 -3.94 -4.49
CA ARG A 242 18.28 -4.33 -4.73
C ARG A 242 18.16 -5.20 -5.97
N PRO A 243 17.37 -6.30 -5.94
CA PRO A 243 17.11 -7.07 -7.15
C PRO A 243 16.31 -6.22 -8.14
N MET A 244 16.72 -6.22 -9.42
CA MET A 244 16.04 -5.48 -10.49
C MET A 244 14.67 -6.07 -10.84
N LEU A 245 14.48 -7.36 -10.58
CA LEU A 245 13.26 -8.13 -10.83
C LEU A 245 12.94 -8.99 -9.60
N PRO A 246 11.66 -9.28 -9.32
CA PRO A 246 11.28 -10.19 -8.24
C PRO A 246 11.94 -11.56 -8.39
N LEU A 247 12.49 -12.06 -7.28
CA LEU A 247 13.06 -13.41 -7.20
C LEU A 247 11.97 -14.49 -7.18
N ARG A 248 12.28 -15.72 -7.61
CA ARG A 248 11.35 -16.85 -7.47
C ARG A 248 11.10 -17.18 -5.99
N GLU A 249 9.87 -17.54 -5.64
CA GLU A 249 9.54 -18.04 -4.30
C GLU A 249 10.29 -19.35 -3.99
N ARG A 250 10.49 -19.65 -2.69
CA ARG A 250 11.04 -20.93 -2.19
C ARG A 250 12.37 -21.36 -2.83
N THR A 251 13.17 -20.40 -3.27
CA THR A 251 14.39 -20.64 -4.05
C THR A 251 15.60 -20.18 -3.24
N THR A 252 16.66 -20.99 -3.25
CA THR A 252 17.91 -20.66 -2.56
C THR A 252 18.87 -19.91 -3.48
N TYR A 253 19.23 -18.70 -3.07
CA TYR A 253 20.20 -17.85 -3.76
C TYR A 253 21.51 -17.77 -2.99
N ALA A 254 22.61 -17.61 -3.71
CA ALA A 254 23.90 -17.24 -3.18
C ALA A 254 24.19 -15.77 -3.47
N VAL A 255 24.53 -15.01 -2.44
CA VAL A 255 25.15 -13.69 -2.61
C VAL A 255 26.66 -13.88 -2.59
N VAL A 256 27.34 -13.29 -3.57
CA VAL A 256 28.79 -13.45 -3.76
C VAL A 256 29.43 -12.06 -3.82
N VAL A 257 30.15 -11.69 -2.77
CA VAL A 257 30.99 -10.49 -2.75
C VAL A 257 32.37 -10.87 -3.27
N THR A 258 32.89 -10.13 -4.24
CA THR A 258 34.17 -10.41 -4.86
C THR A 258 35.31 -9.63 -4.22
N ARG A 259 36.55 -10.06 -4.51
CA ARG A 259 37.78 -9.34 -4.17
C ARG A 259 37.97 -8.05 -4.99
N ARG A 260 37.07 -7.75 -5.93
CA ARG A 260 37.05 -6.47 -6.65
C ARG A 260 36.44 -5.36 -5.80
N LEU A 261 35.63 -5.70 -4.78
CA LEU A 261 35.23 -4.74 -3.77
C LEU A 261 36.43 -4.39 -2.90
N LEU A 262 36.86 -3.14 -2.95
CA LEU A 262 38.03 -2.65 -2.24
C LEU A 262 37.62 -1.85 -1.00
N ASP A 263 38.48 -1.81 0.01
CA ASP A 263 38.43 -0.86 1.11
C ASP A 263 38.98 0.51 0.68
N VAL A 264 38.92 1.49 1.59
CA VAL A 264 39.42 2.85 1.36
C VAL A 264 40.94 2.91 1.12
N ASP A 265 41.71 1.87 1.49
CA ASP A 265 43.14 1.74 1.23
C ASP A 265 43.44 1.00 -0.10
N GLY A 266 42.39 0.65 -0.86
CA GLY A 266 42.48 -0.06 -2.13
C GLY A 266 42.84 -1.55 -1.99
N GLN A 267 42.65 -2.15 -0.81
CA GLN A 267 42.81 -3.59 -0.60
C GLN A 267 41.46 -4.30 -0.71
N PRO A 268 41.41 -5.56 -1.19
CA PRO A 268 40.17 -6.33 -1.22
C PRO A 268 39.55 -6.50 0.17
N VAL A 269 38.23 -6.34 0.25
CA VAL A 269 37.47 -6.79 1.43
C VAL A 269 37.55 -8.32 1.56
N GLY A 270 37.24 -8.85 2.75
CA GLY A 270 37.36 -10.29 2.99
C GLY A 270 36.32 -10.91 3.93
N SER A 271 36.51 -12.20 4.16
CA SER A 271 35.69 -13.00 5.06
C SER A 271 36.11 -12.77 6.53
N PRO A 272 35.15 -12.67 7.47
CA PRO A 272 35.45 -12.71 8.90
C PRO A 272 35.81 -14.13 9.40
N PHE A 273 35.70 -15.16 8.54
CA PHE A 273 36.00 -16.55 8.88
C PHE A 273 37.25 -17.06 8.15
N LYS A 274 37.73 -18.25 8.55
CA LYS A 274 38.82 -18.96 7.86
C LYS A 274 38.54 -19.24 6.37
N PHE A 275 37.27 -19.40 6.03
CA PHE A 275 36.82 -19.75 4.68
C PHE A 275 36.01 -18.61 4.09
N ILE A 276 35.79 -18.62 2.78
CA ILE A 276 34.98 -17.61 2.06
C ILE A 276 33.49 -17.66 2.42
N ASN A 277 33.06 -18.56 3.31
CA ASN A 277 31.69 -18.69 3.77
C ASN A 277 31.66 -19.17 5.23
N HIS A 278 30.53 -18.96 5.92
CA HIS A 278 30.30 -19.64 7.20
C HIS A 278 30.07 -21.14 6.96
N THR A 279 30.72 -22.00 7.75
CA THR A 279 30.74 -23.46 7.52
C THR A 279 29.36 -24.11 7.59
N ALA A 280 28.40 -23.51 8.31
CA ALA A 280 27.01 -23.99 8.35
C ALA A 280 26.26 -23.84 7.00
N GLN A 281 26.75 -22.99 6.09
CA GLN A 281 26.16 -22.76 4.75
C GLN A 281 26.91 -23.48 3.62
N THR A 282 28.00 -24.21 3.91
CA THR A 282 28.79 -24.90 2.86
C THR A 282 27.92 -25.84 2.03
N GLU A 283 26.99 -26.58 2.64
CA GLU A 283 26.13 -27.52 1.90
C GLU A 283 25.17 -26.83 0.94
N ALA A 284 24.63 -25.66 1.30
CA ALA A 284 23.78 -24.87 0.41
C ALA A 284 24.60 -24.28 -0.75
N LEU A 285 25.82 -23.84 -0.47
CA LEU A 285 26.70 -23.19 -1.45
C LEU A 285 27.59 -24.17 -2.24
N LYS A 286 27.54 -25.48 -1.98
CA LYS A 286 28.47 -26.46 -2.58
C LYS A 286 28.43 -26.51 -4.11
N ARG A 287 27.32 -26.08 -4.71
CA ARG A 287 27.10 -26.02 -6.15
C ARG A 287 27.50 -24.69 -6.77
N LEU A 288 27.78 -23.66 -5.97
CA LEU A 288 28.25 -22.36 -6.44
C LEU A 288 29.39 -22.46 -7.48
N PRO A 289 30.43 -23.32 -7.31
CA PRO A 289 31.52 -23.43 -8.28
C PRO A 289 31.08 -23.93 -9.66
N GLU A 290 29.91 -24.58 -9.76
CA GLU A 290 29.35 -25.06 -11.03
C GLU A 290 28.68 -23.92 -11.83
N VAL A 291 28.36 -22.80 -11.18
CA VAL A 291 27.50 -21.73 -11.73
C VAL A 291 28.14 -20.34 -11.71
N LEU A 292 29.38 -20.18 -11.22
CA LEU A 292 30.06 -18.87 -11.19
C LEU A 292 30.21 -18.22 -12.58
N GLY A 293 30.28 -19.01 -13.65
CA GLY A 293 30.50 -18.52 -15.02
C GLY A 293 31.98 -18.22 -15.33
N PRO A 294 32.31 -17.80 -16.57
CA PRO A 294 33.68 -17.50 -17.00
C PRO A 294 34.30 -16.23 -16.36
N GLU A 295 33.49 -15.34 -15.82
CA GLU A 295 33.88 -14.05 -15.24
C GLU A 295 34.37 -14.15 -13.79
N LEU A 296 34.11 -15.27 -13.10
CA LEU A 296 34.44 -15.44 -11.68
C LEU A 296 34.96 -16.85 -11.38
N GLU A 297 36.11 -16.94 -10.71
CA GLU A 297 36.58 -18.17 -10.07
C GLU A 297 36.36 -18.10 -8.55
N LEU A 298 36.40 -19.25 -7.85
CA LEU A 298 36.40 -19.25 -6.37
C LEU A 298 37.55 -18.41 -5.78
N ALA A 299 38.66 -18.29 -6.52
CA ALA A 299 39.81 -17.48 -6.16
C ALA A 299 39.56 -15.96 -6.35
N ASP A 300 38.39 -15.55 -6.81
CA ASP A 300 37.96 -14.15 -6.89
C ASP A 300 36.91 -13.81 -5.81
N VAL A 301 36.32 -14.80 -5.13
CA VAL A 301 35.30 -14.59 -4.09
C VAL A 301 35.92 -14.13 -2.78
N ALA A 302 35.52 -12.96 -2.28
CA ALA A 302 35.87 -12.46 -0.96
C ALA A 302 35.02 -13.12 0.13
N PHE A 303 33.70 -13.19 -0.09
CA PHE A 303 32.76 -13.86 0.79
C PHE A 303 31.49 -14.28 0.05
N ALA A 304 30.86 -15.37 0.49
CA ALA A 304 29.58 -15.83 -0.01
C ALA A 304 28.69 -16.40 1.11
N TRP A 305 27.39 -16.13 1.02
CA TRP A 305 26.35 -16.69 1.90
C TRP A 305 25.11 -17.05 1.10
N SER A 306 24.21 -17.84 1.70
CA SER A 306 22.93 -18.20 1.10
C SER A 306 21.76 -17.56 1.82
N PHE A 307 20.68 -17.33 1.09
CA PHE A 307 19.35 -17.13 1.65
C PHE A 307 18.29 -17.85 0.81
N THR A 308 17.23 -18.33 1.44
CA THR A 308 16.07 -18.94 0.76
C THR A 308 14.87 -18.00 0.82
N THR A 309 14.24 -17.71 -0.33
CA THR A 309 13.03 -16.88 -0.41
C THR A 309 11.80 -17.58 0.17
N GLN A 310 10.85 -16.81 0.72
CA GLN A 310 9.62 -17.30 1.34
C GLN A 310 8.60 -17.84 0.32
N THR A 311 7.52 -18.42 0.85
CA THR A 311 6.29 -18.67 0.09
C THR A 311 5.52 -17.37 -0.17
N VAL A 312 5.21 -17.07 -1.44
CA VAL A 312 4.50 -15.87 -1.90
C VAL A 312 3.27 -16.25 -2.73
N GLU A 313 3.43 -17.10 -3.74
CA GLU A 313 2.42 -17.46 -4.75
C GLU A 313 1.45 -18.53 -4.23
N SER A 314 1.95 -19.51 -3.48
CA SER A 314 1.17 -20.69 -3.09
C SER A 314 -0.08 -20.36 -2.25
N GLY A 315 -0.08 -19.24 -1.53
CA GLY A 315 -1.26 -18.76 -0.79
C GLY A 315 -2.39 -18.34 -1.74
N TRP A 316 -2.06 -17.65 -2.83
CA TRP A 316 -3.00 -17.25 -3.87
C TRP A 316 -3.60 -18.44 -4.60
N VAL A 317 -2.75 -19.41 -4.96
CA VAL A 317 -3.20 -20.68 -5.56
C VAL A 317 -4.20 -21.38 -4.65
N ALA A 318 -3.89 -21.50 -3.36
CA ALA A 318 -4.73 -22.21 -2.41
C ALA A 318 -6.11 -21.57 -2.21
N VAL A 319 -6.19 -20.24 -2.03
CA VAL A 319 -7.48 -19.55 -1.82
C VAL A 319 -8.34 -19.54 -3.07
N ARG A 320 -7.73 -19.32 -4.24
CA ARG A 320 -8.45 -19.30 -5.52
C ARG A 320 -8.96 -20.69 -5.89
N GLU A 321 -8.16 -21.74 -5.78
CA GLU A 321 -8.68 -23.12 -5.94
C GLU A 321 -9.75 -23.45 -4.89
N GLY A 322 -9.59 -22.92 -3.68
CA GLY A 322 -10.55 -23.04 -2.59
C GLY A 322 -11.93 -22.49 -2.94
N LEU A 323 -11.99 -21.30 -3.56
CA LEU A 323 -13.24 -20.73 -4.08
C LEU A 323 -13.93 -21.69 -5.06
N TYR A 324 -13.17 -22.47 -5.85
CA TYR A 324 -13.75 -23.44 -6.78
C TYR A 324 -14.01 -24.81 -6.14
N GLY A 325 -13.79 -24.96 -4.83
CA GLY A 325 -14.07 -26.18 -4.07
C GLY A 325 -12.94 -27.21 -4.09
N HIS A 326 -11.73 -26.79 -4.47
CA HIS A 326 -10.55 -27.64 -4.60
C HIS A 326 -9.49 -27.38 -3.52
N GLY A 327 -8.51 -28.28 -3.41
CA GLY A 327 -7.36 -28.11 -2.52
C GLY A 327 -7.70 -28.07 -1.02
N VAL A 328 -6.75 -27.59 -0.23
CA VAL A 328 -6.86 -27.48 1.24
C VAL A 328 -7.95 -26.48 1.65
N GLN A 329 -8.17 -25.44 0.85
CA GLN A 329 -9.19 -24.42 1.07
C GLN A 329 -10.54 -24.74 0.41
N GLY A 330 -10.78 -25.98 -0.08
CA GLY A 330 -12.01 -26.33 -0.81
C GLY A 330 -13.32 -26.20 -0.03
N HIS A 331 -13.25 -25.86 1.25
CA HIS A 331 -14.43 -25.44 2.02
C HIS A 331 -14.97 -24.08 1.58
N LEU A 332 -14.12 -23.15 1.11
CA LEU A 332 -14.53 -21.82 0.67
C LEU A 332 -15.61 -21.89 -0.42
N GLY A 333 -15.40 -22.71 -1.46
CA GLY A 333 -16.37 -22.84 -2.55
C GLY A 333 -17.72 -23.41 -2.11
N ARG A 334 -17.78 -24.15 -1.00
CA ARG A 334 -19.00 -24.70 -0.41
C ARG A 334 -19.69 -23.69 0.50
N ASP A 335 -18.92 -22.97 1.30
CA ASP A 335 -19.43 -22.07 2.34
C ASP A 335 -19.78 -20.68 1.79
N PHE A 336 -19.20 -20.31 0.65
CA PHE A 336 -19.39 -19.03 -0.05
C PHE A 336 -19.82 -19.29 -1.51
N PRO A 337 -21.11 -19.59 -1.75
CA PRO A 337 -21.61 -19.88 -3.09
C PRO A 337 -21.51 -18.65 -3.99
N ALA A 338 -21.29 -18.88 -5.29
CA ALA A 338 -21.25 -17.81 -6.29
C ALA A 338 -22.68 -17.31 -6.59
N LYS A 339 -23.17 -16.37 -5.77
CA LYS A 339 -24.52 -15.78 -5.87
C LYS A 339 -24.50 -14.31 -5.52
N LEU A 340 -25.39 -13.55 -6.17
CA LEU A 340 -25.72 -12.18 -5.80
C LEU A 340 -27.04 -12.16 -5.02
N ASP A 341 -27.11 -11.24 -4.06
CA ASP A 341 -28.33 -10.79 -3.41
C ASP A 341 -28.64 -9.38 -3.92
N LEU A 342 -29.74 -9.20 -4.66
CA LEU A 342 -30.12 -7.91 -5.23
C LEU A 342 -30.91 -7.06 -4.23
N ALA A 343 -30.70 -5.75 -4.28
CA ALA A 343 -31.46 -4.79 -3.49
C ALA A 343 -32.58 -4.15 -4.32
N GLU A 344 -33.72 -3.91 -3.70
CA GLU A 344 -34.80 -3.14 -4.32
C GLU A 344 -34.35 -1.69 -4.52
N LEU A 345 -34.51 -1.15 -5.72
CA LEU A 345 -34.10 0.22 -6.08
C LEU A 345 -35.30 1.15 -6.25
N ARG A 346 -36.50 0.60 -6.37
CA ARG A 346 -37.73 1.36 -6.66
C ARG A 346 -38.99 0.68 -6.15
N ASP A 347 -40.01 1.48 -5.89
CA ASP A 347 -41.36 1.00 -5.58
C ASP A 347 -42.13 0.71 -6.88
N VAL A 348 -42.31 -0.58 -7.19
CA VAL A 348 -43.06 -1.02 -8.37
C VAL A 348 -44.51 -0.55 -8.39
N ALA A 349 -45.11 -0.18 -7.25
CA ALA A 349 -46.46 0.38 -7.22
C ALA A 349 -46.54 1.79 -7.80
N TYR A 350 -45.42 2.52 -7.84
CA TYR A 350 -45.31 3.84 -8.44
C TYR A 350 -45.23 3.78 -9.98
N PHE A 351 -44.63 2.71 -10.52
CA PHE A 351 -44.34 2.54 -11.96
C PHE A 351 -45.39 1.62 -12.63
N GLU A 352 -46.37 2.22 -13.32
CA GLU A 352 -47.51 1.48 -13.89
C GLU A 352 -47.06 0.49 -14.98
N GLY A 353 -47.20 -0.82 -14.69
CA GLY A 353 -46.86 -1.90 -15.62
C GLY A 353 -45.47 -2.50 -15.43
N SER A 354 -44.70 -2.00 -14.46
CA SER A 354 -43.43 -2.58 -14.04
C SER A 354 -43.63 -3.57 -12.88
N THR A 355 -42.99 -4.73 -12.95
CA THR A 355 -42.99 -5.75 -11.88
C THR A 355 -41.62 -5.96 -11.24
N ASN A 356 -40.54 -5.47 -11.86
CA ASN A 356 -39.17 -5.67 -11.40
C ASN A 356 -38.66 -4.50 -10.51
N PRO A 357 -38.47 -4.70 -9.19
CA PRO A 357 -37.99 -3.66 -8.28
C PRO A 357 -36.46 -3.51 -8.28
N TYR A 358 -35.70 -4.44 -8.88
CA TYR A 358 -34.24 -4.54 -8.72
C TYR A 358 -33.44 -3.78 -9.78
N THR A 359 -34.10 -3.31 -10.85
CA THR A 359 -33.48 -2.50 -11.90
C THR A 359 -33.94 -1.05 -11.82
N LEU A 360 -32.99 -0.11 -11.92
CA LEU A 360 -33.30 1.31 -12.08
C LEU A 360 -32.86 1.79 -13.47
N TYR A 361 -33.81 2.09 -14.34
CA TYR A 361 -33.51 2.66 -15.65
C TYR A 361 -32.81 4.01 -15.53
N THR A 362 -31.85 4.26 -16.42
CA THR A 362 -30.99 5.43 -16.35
C THR A 362 -31.77 6.74 -16.49
N GLU A 363 -32.88 6.78 -17.22
CA GLU A 363 -33.72 7.98 -17.30
C GLU A 363 -34.28 8.39 -15.91
N ASN A 364 -34.58 7.42 -15.04
CA ASN A 364 -35.02 7.67 -13.67
C ASN A 364 -33.84 8.10 -12.78
N TRP A 365 -32.67 7.47 -12.94
CA TRP A 365 -31.44 7.84 -12.25
C TRP A 365 -31.00 9.27 -12.61
N LEU A 366 -31.06 9.66 -13.88
CA LEU A 366 -30.63 10.98 -14.35
C LEU A 366 -31.42 12.12 -13.72
N ASN A 367 -32.70 11.91 -13.40
CA ASN A 367 -33.49 12.90 -12.67
C ASN A 367 -32.93 13.13 -11.26
N VAL A 368 -32.52 12.06 -10.56
CA VAL A 368 -31.84 12.17 -9.26
C VAL A 368 -30.47 12.80 -9.43
N PHE A 369 -29.67 12.26 -10.34
CA PHE A 369 -28.30 12.68 -10.57
C PHE A 369 -28.22 14.17 -10.89
N LYS A 370 -29.09 14.70 -11.75
CA LYS A 370 -29.14 16.13 -12.07
C LYS A 370 -29.66 17.01 -10.93
N THR A 371 -30.47 16.47 -10.03
CA THR A 371 -31.08 17.24 -8.92
C THR A 371 -30.20 17.23 -7.67
N PHE A 372 -29.45 16.15 -7.43
CA PHE A 372 -28.70 15.91 -6.21
C PHE A 372 -27.22 15.62 -6.42
N GLY A 373 -26.78 15.31 -7.64
CA GLY A 373 -25.37 15.07 -7.93
C GLY A 373 -24.43 16.18 -7.45
N PRO A 374 -24.79 17.47 -7.55
CA PRO A 374 -24.03 18.57 -6.96
C PRO A 374 -23.81 18.45 -5.45
N GLN A 375 -24.83 18.02 -4.71
CA GLN A 375 -24.80 17.88 -3.24
C GLN A 375 -24.21 16.53 -2.80
N LEU A 376 -24.46 15.46 -3.56
CA LEU A 376 -24.00 14.10 -3.26
C LEU A 376 -22.55 13.86 -3.68
N PHE A 377 -22.10 14.52 -4.75
CA PHE A 377 -20.78 14.32 -5.35
C PHE A 377 -19.95 15.62 -5.40
N SER A 378 -20.40 16.68 -4.72
CA SER A 378 -19.73 17.99 -4.63
C SER A 378 -19.43 18.65 -5.99
N PHE A 379 -20.27 18.42 -6.99
CA PHE A 379 -20.17 19.10 -8.29
C PHE A 379 -20.85 20.48 -8.28
N ASP A 380 -20.44 21.38 -9.18
CA ASP A 380 -21.20 22.59 -9.50
C ASP A 380 -22.14 22.29 -10.68
N GLU A 381 -23.45 22.53 -10.54
CA GLU A 381 -24.46 22.29 -11.59
C GLU A 381 -24.18 23.03 -12.90
N SER A 382 -23.52 24.19 -12.79
CA SER A 382 -23.20 25.07 -13.92
C SER A 382 -21.91 24.69 -14.65
N ASP A 383 -21.21 23.66 -14.17
CA ASP A 383 -19.96 23.18 -14.74
C ASP A 383 -20.21 22.34 -16.02
N ASP A 384 -19.52 22.68 -17.11
CA ASP A 384 -19.53 21.93 -18.38
C ASP A 384 -19.14 20.47 -18.14
N LEU A 385 -18.28 20.23 -17.15
CA LEU A 385 -17.83 18.91 -16.74
C LEU A 385 -18.99 18.04 -16.21
N PHE A 386 -19.83 18.60 -15.34
CA PHE A 386 -20.98 17.88 -14.80
C PHE A 386 -21.99 17.53 -15.89
N GLN A 387 -22.23 18.44 -16.84
CA GLN A 387 -23.13 18.18 -17.97
C GLN A 387 -22.61 17.07 -18.87
N ARG A 388 -21.32 17.06 -19.21
CA ARG A 388 -20.69 15.97 -19.97
C ARG A 388 -20.80 14.63 -19.26
N LEU A 389 -20.54 14.63 -17.94
CA LEU A 389 -20.69 13.45 -17.13
C LEU A 389 -22.13 12.92 -17.17
N ALA A 390 -23.13 13.80 -17.03
CA ALA A 390 -24.55 13.44 -17.14
C ALA A 390 -24.92 12.94 -18.56
N GLU A 391 -24.36 13.54 -19.62
CA GLU A 391 -24.56 13.08 -21.00
C GLU A 391 -24.00 11.67 -21.23
N SER A 392 -22.81 11.38 -20.68
CA SER A 392 -22.20 10.04 -20.81
C SER A 392 -23.06 8.94 -20.19
N GLN A 393 -23.84 9.25 -19.15
CA GLN A 393 -24.72 8.26 -18.50
C GLN A 393 -25.81 7.77 -19.47
N GLN A 394 -26.21 8.52 -20.50
CA GLN A 394 -27.27 8.15 -21.44
C GLN A 394 -26.99 6.83 -22.22
N TYR A 395 -25.75 6.35 -22.21
CA TYR A 395 -25.37 5.06 -22.79
C TYR A 395 -25.57 3.87 -21.85
N ILE A 396 -25.99 4.12 -20.61
CA ILE A 396 -26.39 3.10 -19.64
C ILE A 396 -27.89 2.82 -19.82
N ASP A 397 -28.23 1.53 -19.76
CA ASP A 397 -29.59 1.03 -19.87
C ASP A 397 -30.29 1.08 -18.52
N TYR A 398 -29.69 0.41 -17.53
CA TYR A 398 -30.18 0.38 -16.17
C TYR A 398 -29.04 0.08 -15.19
N HIS A 399 -29.28 0.37 -13.93
CA HIS A 399 -28.42 0.08 -12.80
C HIS A 399 -28.97 -1.08 -11.97
N VAL A 400 -28.07 -1.86 -11.40
CA VAL A 400 -28.35 -2.96 -10.47
C VAL A 400 -27.43 -2.79 -9.26
N MET A 401 -27.96 -2.94 -8.05
CA MET A 401 -27.15 -2.87 -6.83
C MET A 401 -27.54 -3.99 -5.88
N GLY A 402 -26.63 -4.31 -4.96
CA GLY A 402 -26.88 -5.37 -3.98
C GLY A 402 -25.61 -5.76 -3.25
N SER A 403 -25.54 -7.04 -2.88
CA SER A 403 -24.39 -7.59 -2.17
C SER A 403 -24.11 -9.05 -2.53
N PHE A 404 -22.96 -9.56 -2.10
CA PHE A 404 -22.65 -10.99 -2.10
C PHE A 404 -21.84 -11.38 -0.86
N ASP A 405 -21.88 -12.66 -0.52
CA ASP A 405 -21.04 -13.21 0.55
C ASP A 405 -19.63 -13.53 0.02
N SER A 406 -18.63 -12.93 0.65
CA SER A 406 -17.20 -13.21 0.43
C SER A 406 -16.56 -13.87 1.67
N PRO A 407 -15.58 -14.78 1.49
CA PRO A 407 -14.80 -15.32 2.60
C PRO A 407 -13.88 -14.28 3.21
N GLN A 408 -14.09 -13.98 4.50
CA GLN A 408 -13.19 -13.18 5.32
C GLN A 408 -12.27 -14.08 6.13
N LEU A 409 -10.96 -14.06 5.84
CA LEU A 409 -9.97 -15.01 6.36
C LEU A 409 -9.31 -14.59 7.69
N PHE A 410 -9.70 -13.44 8.23
CA PHE A 410 -9.24 -12.95 9.53
C PHE A 410 -10.37 -12.28 10.31
N GLU A 411 -10.28 -12.32 11.63
CA GLU A 411 -11.26 -11.65 12.49
C GLU A 411 -11.12 -10.13 12.34
N ARG A 412 -12.27 -9.47 12.30
CA ARG A 412 -12.38 -8.01 12.29
C ARG A 412 -13.35 -7.68 13.41
N ASP A 413 -12.90 -6.97 14.43
CA ASP A 413 -13.77 -6.54 15.53
C ASP A 413 -13.92 -5.02 15.49
N TYR A 414 -14.90 -4.59 14.68
CA TYR A 414 -15.40 -3.22 14.72
C TYR A 414 -16.79 -3.16 15.30
N SER A 415 -17.10 -3.99 16.30
CA SER A 415 -18.41 -3.95 16.95
C SER A 415 -18.66 -2.57 17.59
N SER A 416 -19.19 -1.64 16.79
CA SER A 416 -19.92 -0.45 17.18
C SER A 416 -21.39 -0.80 17.49
N HIS A 417 -21.71 -2.07 17.74
CA HIS A 417 -22.97 -2.37 18.41
C HIS A 417 -22.80 -1.88 19.84
N PRO A 418 -23.54 -0.83 20.28
CA PRO A 418 -23.60 -0.55 21.70
C PRO A 418 -23.97 -1.85 22.39
N ALA A 419 -23.20 -2.25 23.41
CA ALA A 419 -23.53 -3.40 24.23
C ALA A 419 -25.04 -3.33 24.53
N PRO A 420 -25.85 -4.35 24.17
CA PRO A 420 -27.30 -4.23 24.12
C PRO A 420 -27.79 -3.79 25.49
N ASP A 421 -28.28 -2.54 25.60
CA ASP A 421 -28.62 -1.81 26.83
C ASP A 421 -28.72 -2.70 28.09
N CYS A 422 -27.55 -3.11 28.62
CA CYS A 422 -27.49 -4.04 29.73
C CYS A 422 -28.00 -3.33 31.00
N ALA A 423 -27.90 -2.00 31.05
CA ALA A 423 -28.43 -1.17 32.10
C ALA A 423 -29.98 -1.19 32.10
N GLY A 424 -30.62 -1.08 30.94
CA GLY A 424 -32.06 -1.22 30.76
C GLY A 424 -32.58 -2.63 31.04
N LEU A 425 -31.86 -3.67 30.58
CA LEU A 425 -32.19 -5.07 30.86
C LEU A 425 -32.03 -5.42 32.35
N CYS A 426 -30.96 -4.99 33.00
CA CYS A 426 -30.74 -5.18 34.45
C CYS A 426 -31.71 -4.34 35.29
N GLY A 427 -32.08 -3.14 34.83
CA GLY A 427 -33.13 -2.31 35.44
C GLY A 427 -34.48 -3.03 35.43
N HIS A 428 -34.87 -3.59 34.28
CA HIS A 428 -36.08 -4.41 34.16
C HIS A 428 -36.04 -5.71 35.00
N LEU A 429 -34.89 -6.36 35.11
CA LEU A 429 -34.72 -7.56 35.96
C LEU A 429 -34.78 -7.24 37.46
N ASN A 430 -34.23 -6.10 37.89
CA ASN A 430 -34.35 -5.61 39.27
C ASN A 430 -35.78 -5.17 39.61
N ASP A 431 -36.52 -4.60 38.65
CA ASP A 431 -37.96 -4.35 38.80
C ASP A 431 -38.76 -5.66 38.90
N CYS A 432 -38.49 -6.68 38.06
CA CYS A 432 -39.10 -8.02 38.22
C CYS A 432 -38.71 -8.68 39.56
N ALA A 433 -37.50 -8.43 40.11
CA ALA A 433 -37.05 -9.01 41.37
C ALA A 433 -37.69 -8.33 42.60
N THR A 434 -37.93 -7.01 42.54
CA THR A 434 -38.55 -6.23 43.62
C THR A 434 -40.08 -6.33 43.63
N GLN A 435 -40.72 -6.67 42.51
CA GLN A 435 -42.18 -6.81 42.40
C GLN A 435 -42.71 -8.24 42.64
N ARG A 436 -41.88 -9.17 43.14
CA ARG A 436 -42.24 -10.57 43.41
C ARG A 436 -43.34 -10.81 44.48
N GLU A 437 -43.91 -9.76 45.07
CA GLU A 437 -45.00 -9.87 46.05
C GLU A 437 -46.41 -9.84 45.41
N ASP A 438 -46.53 -9.58 44.11
CA ASP A 438 -47.80 -9.65 43.37
C ASP A 438 -47.86 -10.89 42.44
N PRO A 439 -48.73 -11.89 42.74
CA PRO A 439 -48.86 -13.12 41.94
C PRO A 439 -49.37 -12.91 40.50
N SER A 440 -49.90 -11.74 40.16
CA SER A 440 -50.43 -11.44 38.81
C SER A 440 -49.37 -10.96 37.82
N ILE A 441 -48.20 -10.52 38.30
CA ILE A 441 -47.10 -9.98 37.47
C ILE A 441 -46.03 -11.05 37.19
N ALA A 442 -45.86 -12.03 38.08
CA ALA A 442 -44.86 -13.09 37.94
C ALA A 442 -45.03 -13.98 36.68
N LEU A 443 -46.26 -14.09 36.15
CA LEU A 443 -46.56 -14.86 34.94
C LEU A 443 -46.16 -14.14 33.64
N ASP A 444 -45.96 -12.82 33.66
CA ASP A 444 -45.57 -12.03 32.48
C ASP A 444 -44.03 -11.97 32.32
N CYS A 445 -43.26 -11.96 33.43
CA CYS A 445 -41.79 -11.98 33.37
C CYS A 445 -41.24 -13.31 32.79
N GLU A 446 -41.87 -14.46 33.04
CA GLU A 446 -41.43 -15.75 32.46
C GLU A 446 -41.76 -15.89 30.96
N ALA A 447 -42.85 -15.29 30.49
CA ALA A 447 -43.23 -15.36 29.07
C ALA A 447 -42.29 -14.54 28.17
N ARG A 448 -41.75 -13.41 28.66
CA ARG A 448 -40.87 -12.50 27.90
C ARG A 448 -39.40 -12.93 27.83
N CYS A 449 -38.94 -13.86 28.67
CA CYS A 449 -37.56 -14.36 28.66
C CYS A 449 -37.32 -15.45 27.58
N VAL A 450 -38.38 -16.00 27.00
CA VAL A 450 -38.29 -17.12 26.03
C VAL A 450 -37.78 -16.65 24.66
N ASP A 451 -37.99 -15.37 24.32
CA ASP A 451 -37.62 -14.77 23.02
C ASP A 451 -36.22 -14.12 22.99
N TRP A 452 -35.41 -14.28 24.04
CA TRP A 452 -34.08 -13.67 24.12
C TRP A 452 -33.10 -14.27 23.10
N ASN A 453 -32.31 -13.44 22.44
CA ASN A 453 -31.22 -13.90 21.56
C ASN A 453 -30.05 -14.50 22.39
N PRO A 454 -29.05 -15.14 21.76
CA PRO A 454 -27.91 -15.74 22.46
C PRO A 454 -27.12 -14.75 23.34
N ALA A 455 -26.96 -13.49 22.93
CA ALA A 455 -26.28 -12.44 23.69
C ALA A 455 -27.07 -12.03 24.95
N GLN A 456 -28.39 -11.88 24.84
CA GLN A 456 -29.30 -11.60 25.96
C GLN A 456 -29.36 -12.77 26.95
N ARG A 457 -29.26 -14.03 26.47
CA ARG A 457 -29.21 -15.23 27.33
C ARG A 457 -27.89 -15.39 28.10
N ALA A 458 -26.82 -14.72 27.70
CA ALA A 458 -25.56 -14.70 28.43
C ALA A 458 -25.63 -13.89 29.74
N CYS A 459 -26.55 -12.91 29.82
CA CYS A 459 -26.87 -12.10 30.99
C CYS A 459 -27.78 -12.83 32.00
N ARG A 460 -27.37 -14.00 32.51
CA ARG A 460 -28.11 -14.66 33.60
C ARG A 460 -27.97 -13.89 34.93
N ALA A 461 -29.02 -13.97 35.75
CA ALA A 461 -29.15 -13.27 37.04
C ALA A 461 -28.04 -13.55 38.07
N ASP A 462 -27.28 -14.65 37.92
CA ASP A 462 -26.11 -14.96 38.74
C ASP A 462 -24.86 -14.14 38.37
N ARG A 463 -24.84 -13.51 37.18
CA ARG A 463 -23.80 -12.54 36.80
C ARG A 463 -24.12 -11.10 37.17
N CYS A 464 -25.39 -10.74 37.41
CA CYS A 464 -25.81 -9.38 37.77
C CYS A 464 -25.24 -8.87 39.12
N GLN A 465 -24.74 -9.74 39.99
CA GLN A 465 -24.12 -9.35 41.26
C GLN A 465 -22.62 -8.99 41.14
N ALA A 466 -22.01 -9.16 39.98
CA ALA A 466 -20.59 -8.85 39.71
C ALA A 466 -20.41 -7.57 38.86
N PHE A 467 -21.42 -6.70 38.78
CA PHE A 467 -21.42 -5.47 37.97
C PHE A 467 -20.81 -4.26 38.70
N GLU A 468 -19.56 -4.39 39.15
CA GLU A 468 -18.63 -3.23 39.21
C GLU A 468 -17.60 -3.29 38.05
N ASP A 469 -17.53 -4.41 37.31
CA ASP A 469 -16.58 -4.63 36.21
C ASP A 469 -17.28 -4.68 34.82
N CYS A 470 -18.26 -3.81 34.55
CA CYS A 470 -18.89 -3.69 33.23
C CYS A 470 -18.47 -2.43 32.45
N GLU A 471 -17.35 -1.83 32.86
CA GLU A 471 -16.53 -0.97 32.00
C GLU A 471 -15.47 -1.76 31.20
N ASP A 472 -15.44 -3.09 31.31
CA ASP A 472 -14.61 -3.92 30.43
C ASP A 472 -15.32 -4.06 29.07
N GLU A 473 -15.18 -3.00 28.27
CA GLU A 473 -15.16 -3.13 26.82
C GLU A 473 -14.27 -4.32 26.46
N THR A 474 -14.77 -5.24 25.64
CA THR A 474 -13.89 -6.28 25.11
C THR A 474 -12.80 -5.56 24.33
N PRO A 475 -11.51 -5.77 24.62
CA PRO A 475 -10.45 -5.07 23.89
C PRO A 475 -10.61 -5.35 22.39
N ARG A 476 -10.70 -4.29 21.57
CA ARG A 476 -10.71 -4.45 20.11
C ARG A 476 -9.46 -5.24 19.70
N LEU A 477 -9.62 -6.15 18.75
CA LEU A 477 -8.49 -6.85 18.12
C LEU A 477 -7.51 -5.81 17.56
N SER A 478 -6.24 -5.88 17.98
CA SER A 478 -5.21 -5.00 17.43
C SER A 478 -5.06 -5.25 15.92
N TYR A 479 -4.72 -4.23 15.12
CA TYR A 479 -4.56 -4.42 13.68
C TYR A 479 -3.53 -5.50 13.34
N ASP A 480 -2.46 -5.64 14.13
CA ASP A 480 -1.51 -6.75 13.99
C ASP A 480 -2.19 -8.13 14.02
N GLU A 481 -3.21 -8.32 14.86
CA GLU A 481 -3.94 -9.60 14.97
C GLU A 481 -4.93 -9.82 13.82
N GLN A 482 -5.30 -8.76 13.11
CA GLN A 482 -6.20 -8.78 11.96
C GLN A 482 -5.44 -9.10 10.67
N SER A 483 -4.92 -10.33 10.58
CA SER A 483 -4.13 -10.79 9.43
C SER A 483 -4.49 -12.23 9.03
N TRP A 484 -4.23 -12.60 7.77
CA TRP A 484 -4.42 -13.96 7.27
C TRP A 484 -3.52 -14.95 8.04
N PRO A 485 -3.93 -16.23 8.14
CA PRO A 485 -3.02 -17.29 8.53
C PRO A 485 -1.83 -17.38 7.56
N GLU A 486 -0.60 -17.54 8.08
CA GLU A 486 0.60 -17.60 7.25
C GLU A 486 0.64 -18.85 6.34
N ASP A 487 0.11 -19.98 6.81
CA ASP A 487 0.11 -21.26 6.10
C ASP A 487 -1.27 -21.60 5.53
N LEU A 488 -1.54 -21.12 4.31
CA LEU A 488 -2.78 -21.38 3.57
C LEU A 488 -2.71 -22.58 2.63
N HIS A 489 -1.52 -23.06 2.30
CA HIS A 489 -1.35 -24.11 1.29
C HIS A 489 -1.33 -25.51 1.92
N SER A 490 -1.04 -25.64 3.22
CA SER A 490 -1.04 -26.92 3.93
C SER A 490 -2.17 -27.04 4.98
N LYS A 491 -2.69 -25.92 5.49
CA LYS A 491 -3.77 -25.88 6.50
C LYS A 491 -4.96 -25.08 6.01
N ALA A 492 -6.16 -25.60 6.26
CA ALA A 492 -7.40 -24.89 5.97
C ALA A 492 -7.51 -23.67 6.89
N ALA A 493 -7.76 -22.49 6.31
CA ALA A 493 -8.03 -21.28 7.07
C ALA A 493 -9.44 -21.33 7.66
N SER A 494 -9.66 -20.63 8.77
CA SER A 494 -11.01 -20.28 9.19
C SER A 494 -11.51 -19.14 8.30
N ALA A 495 -12.78 -19.20 7.91
CA ALA A 495 -13.41 -18.15 7.12
C ALA A 495 -14.78 -17.81 7.70
N ARG A 496 -15.13 -16.53 7.73
CA ARG A 496 -16.48 -16.06 8.06
C ARG A 496 -17.13 -15.37 6.87
N ARG A 497 -18.46 -15.29 6.88
CA ARG A 497 -19.22 -14.49 5.92
C ARG A 497 -19.02 -13.01 6.19
N GLU A 498 -18.63 -12.32 5.13
CA GLU A 498 -18.58 -10.88 5.04
C GLU A 498 -19.41 -10.48 3.83
N LYS A 499 -20.28 -9.49 4.03
CA LYS A 499 -21.11 -8.96 2.96
C LYS A 499 -20.31 -7.90 2.20
N VAL A 500 -20.20 -8.07 0.89
CA VAL A 500 -19.55 -7.11 -0.01
C VAL A 500 -20.63 -6.47 -0.88
N HIS A 501 -20.70 -5.14 -0.86
CA HIS A 501 -21.70 -4.38 -1.60
C HIS A 501 -21.19 -4.06 -3.01
N PHE A 502 -22.10 -4.08 -3.99
CA PHE A 502 -21.77 -3.76 -5.37
C PHE A 502 -22.76 -2.77 -6.00
N TRP A 503 -22.27 -2.01 -6.98
CA TRP A 503 -23.09 -1.28 -7.94
C TRP A 503 -22.66 -1.69 -9.35
N MET A 504 -23.61 -2.07 -10.19
CA MET A 504 -23.43 -2.37 -11.61
C MET A 504 -24.25 -1.42 -12.50
N ALA A 505 -23.66 -1.01 -13.62
CA ALA A 505 -24.31 -0.31 -14.72
C ALA A 505 -24.25 -1.17 -15.99
N VAL A 506 -25.40 -1.45 -16.60
CA VAL A 506 -25.51 -2.28 -17.82
C VAL A 506 -25.68 -1.37 -19.04
N PRO A 507 -24.93 -1.56 -20.15
CA PRO A 507 -24.98 -0.66 -21.30
C PRO A 507 -26.24 -0.89 -22.14
N ARG A 508 -26.64 0.17 -22.87
CA ARG A 508 -27.76 0.13 -23.83
C ARG A 508 -27.57 -0.97 -24.87
N LYS A 509 -28.66 -1.64 -25.26
CA LYS A 509 -28.60 -2.75 -26.24
C LYS A 509 -28.01 -2.27 -27.57
N GLU A 510 -28.33 -1.04 -27.98
CA GLU A 510 -27.96 -0.43 -29.26
C GLU A 510 -26.44 -0.28 -29.45
N VAL A 511 -25.70 -0.03 -28.36
CA VAL A 511 -24.25 0.22 -28.37
C VAL A 511 -23.42 -0.97 -27.90
N SER A 512 -24.07 -2.06 -27.47
CA SER A 512 -23.40 -3.23 -26.89
C SER A 512 -23.65 -4.51 -27.71
N PRO A 513 -22.94 -5.61 -27.42
CA PRO A 513 -23.24 -6.94 -27.99
C PRO A 513 -24.65 -7.46 -27.69
N ARG A 514 -25.37 -6.85 -26.72
CA ARG A 514 -26.73 -7.24 -26.34
C ARG A 514 -27.73 -7.13 -27.49
N LYS A 515 -27.53 -6.22 -28.47
CA LYS A 515 -28.36 -6.18 -29.70
C LYS A 515 -28.35 -7.49 -30.51
N ASP A 516 -27.29 -8.28 -30.36
CA ASP A 516 -27.11 -9.57 -31.05
C ASP A 516 -27.44 -10.76 -30.12
N GLY A 517 -28.05 -10.51 -28.96
CA GLY A 517 -28.39 -11.52 -27.96
C GLY A 517 -27.19 -12.12 -27.23
N LYS A 518 -26.09 -11.37 -27.13
CA LYS A 518 -24.88 -11.76 -26.40
C LYS A 518 -24.70 -10.88 -25.16
N PRO A 519 -24.17 -11.43 -24.05
CA PRO A 519 -23.88 -10.62 -22.88
C PRO A 519 -22.81 -9.57 -23.19
N ALA A 520 -22.92 -8.41 -22.54
CA ALA A 520 -21.87 -7.40 -22.53
C ALA A 520 -20.66 -7.90 -21.71
N GLY A 521 -19.46 -7.50 -22.14
CA GLY A 521 -18.26 -7.62 -21.32
C GLY A 521 -18.39 -6.75 -20.06
N VAL A 522 -17.75 -7.16 -18.97
CA VAL A 522 -17.82 -6.47 -17.67
C VAL A 522 -16.47 -5.88 -17.33
N VAL A 523 -16.43 -4.60 -17.01
CA VAL A 523 -15.26 -3.91 -16.47
C VAL A 523 -15.48 -3.69 -14.99
N ILE A 524 -14.61 -4.26 -14.17
CA ILE A 524 -14.57 -4.01 -12.74
C ILE A 524 -13.80 -2.69 -12.52
N VAL A 525 -14.42 -1.73 -11.85
CA VAL A 525 -13.78 -0.46 -11.48
C VAL A 525 -13.49 -0.49 -9.98
N SER A 526 -12.21 -0.47 -9.63
CA SER A 526 -11.74 -0.44 -8.26
C SER A 526 -11.45 0.99 -7.83
N HIS A 527 -11.97 1.39 -6.66
CA HIS A 527 -11.90 2.75 -6.18
C HIS A 527 -10.51 3.10 -5.60
N GLY A 528 -10.20 4.40 -5.57
CA GLY A 528 -8.97 4.92 -4.94
C GLY A 528 -9.02 4.83 -3.41
N TYR A 529 -7.91 5.20 -2.77
CA TYR A 529 -7.84 5.27 -1.31
C TYR A 529 -8.84 6.31 -0.79
N THR A 530 -9.46 6.04 0.37
CA THR A 530 -10.57 6.80 1.01
C THR A 530 -11.89 6.91 0.22
N LEU A 531 -11.89 6.60 -1.08
CA LEU A 531 -13.09 6.56 -1.92
C LEU A 531 -13.89 5.27 -1.73
N ASN A 532 -15.04 5.17 -2.37
CA ASN A 532 -15.91 3.99 -2.31
C ASN A 532 -16.51 3.65 -3.70
N ARG A 533 -17.31 2.57 -3.76
CA ARG A 533 -17.97 2.09 -4.99
C ARG A 533 -18.84 3.16 -5.68
N VAL A 534 -19.42 4.10 -4.92
CA VAL A 534 -20.32 5.14 -5.43
C VAL A 534 -19.52 6.23 -6.12
N ASP A 535 -18.47 6.73 -5.46
CA ASP A 535 -17.59 7.80 -5.99
C ASP A 535 -16.93 7.39 -7.30
N THR A 536 -16.59 6.12 -7.44
CA THR A 536 -15.89 5.60 -8.64
C THR A 536 -16.84 5.22 -9.77
N MET A 537 -18.09 4.85 -9.48
CA MET A 537 -19.01 4.39 -10.51
C MET A 537 -19.39 5.54 -11.46
N VAL A 538 -19.76 6.69 -10.91
CA VAL A 538 -20.30 7.81 -11.71
C VAL A 538 -19.33 8.26 -12.80
N PRO A 539 -18.02 8.52 -12.54
CA PRO A 539 -17.06 8.95 -13.54
C PRO A 539 -16.78 7.96 -14.67
N PHE A 540 -16.83 6.65 -14.40
CA PHE A 540 -16.43 5.61 -15.36
C PHE A 540 -17.60 4.98 -16.13
N ALA A 541 -18.78 4.86 -15.50
CA ALA A 541 -19.88 4.05 -16.03
C ALA A 541 -20.32 4.48 -17.43
N GLY A 542 -20.56 5.77 -17.63
CA GLY A 542 -21.06 6.31 -18.90
C GLY A 542 -20.08 6.13 -20.06
N GLU A 543 -18.80 6.47 -19.85
CA GLU A 543 -17.77 6.38 -20.91
C GLU A 543 -17.45 4.93 -21.32
N LEU A 544 -17.45 4.00 -20.36
CA LEU A 544 -17.29 2.58 -20.65
C LEU A 544 -18.54 2.01 -21.33
N ALA A 545 -19.74 2.40 -20.88
CA ALA A 545 -21.02 1.97 -21.47
C ALA A 545 -21.21 2.50 -22.90
N ARG A 546 -20.70 3.69 -23.22
CA ARG A 546 -20.67 4.27 -24.58
C ARG A 546 -20.04 3.32 -25.60
N ARG A 547 -19.12 2.45 -25.18
CA ARG A 547 -18.44 1.43 -26.01
C ARG A 547 -18.92 0.00 -25.72
N GLY A 548 -20.06 -0.14 -25.06
CA GLY A 548 -20.75 -1.41 -24.89
C GLY A 548 -20.22 -2.28 -23.75
N ASN A 549 -19.45 -1.72 -22.81
CA ASN A 549 -19.01 -2.42 -21.61
C ASN A 549 -20.03 -2.20 -20.47
N ALA A 550 -20.33 -3.25 -19.72
CA ALA A 550 -20.93 -3.12 -18.40
C ALA A 550 -19.86 -2.76 -17.39
N VAL A 551 -20.26 -2.07 -16.32
CA VAL A 551 -19.34 -1.59 -15.29
C VAL A 551 -19.84 -2.08 -13.94
N ILE A 552 -18.94 -2.56 -13.09
CA ILE A 552 -19.26 -2.95 -11.70
C ILE A 552 -18.17 -2.46 -10.75
N ALA A 553 -18.57 -1.93 -9.59
CA ALA A 553 -17.66 -1.54 -8.52
C ALA A 553 -18.09 -2.19 -7.20
N ILE A 554 -17.11 -2.49 -6.35
CA ILE A 554 -17.29 -3.01 -5.00
C ILE A 554 -16.43 -2.21 -4.03
N ASP A 555 -16.77 -2.21 -2.74
CA ASP A 555 -15.91 -1.63 -1.71
C ASP A 555 -14.86 -2.62 -1.23
N CYS A 556 -13.62 -2.15 -1.08
CA CYS A 556 -12.58 -2.87 -0.38
C CYS A 556 -12.88 -3.01 1.13
N VAL A 557 -12.03 -3.78 1.82
CA VAL A 557 -12.06 -3.93 3.28
C VAL A 557 -12.09 -2.55 3.94
N SER A 558 -13.00 -2.37 4.90
CA SER A 558 -13.24 -1.14 5.67
C SER A 558 -13.62 0.10 4.86
N HIS A 559 -13.87 -0.01 3.55
CA HIS A 559 -14.32 1.11 2.74
C HIS A 559 -15.85 1.13 2.58
N GLY A 560 -16.38 2.31 2.32
CA GLY A 560 -17.76 2.51 1.94
C GLY A 560 -18.18 3.97 2.06
N PRO A 561 -19.41 4.29 1.62
CA PRO A 561 -19.98 5.62 1.75
C PRO A 561 -20.08 6.04 3.23
N ILE A 562 -19.88 7.33 3.48
CA ILE A 562 -20.07 7.95 4.79
C ILE A 562 -21.54 8.43 4.88
N PRO A 563 -22.24 8.21 6.01
CA PRO A 563 -23.62 8.65 6.18
C PRO A 563 -23.78 10.17 5.96
N LEU A 564 -24.91 10.56 5.35
CA LEU A 564 -25.27 11.97 5.18
C LEU A 564 -25.63 12.61 6.53
N GLU A 565 -25.53 13.94 6.62
CA GLU A 565 -26.10 14.65 7.77
C GLU A 565 -27.60 14.33 7.90
N PRO A 566 -28.15 14.14 9.12
CA PRO A 566 -29.53 13.66 9.30
C PRO A 566 -30.60 14.51 8.59
N ASP A 567 -30.41 15.82 8.54
CA ASP A 567 -31.33 16.74 7.85
C ASP A 567 -31.25 16.58 6.32
N VAL A 568 -30.06 16.31 5.78
CA VAL A 568 -29.83 16.05 4.35
C VAL A 568 -30.38 14.68 3.96
N GLU A 569 -30.15 13.65 4.77
CA GLU A 569 -30.69 12.31 4.55
C GLU A 569 -32.22 12.34 4.53
N THR A 570 -32.85 13.01 5.51
CA THR A 570 -34.31 13.14 5.58
C THR A 570 -34.89 13.84 4.34
N LEU A 571 -34.21 14.90 3.87
CA LEU A 571 -34.59 15.63 2.67
C LEU A 571 -34.44 14.77 1.41
N ALA A 572 -33.31 14.07 1.27
CA ALA A 572 -33.04 13.16 0.16
C ALA A 572 -34.10 12.05 0.09
N SER A 573 -34.37 11.38 1.20
CA SER A 573 -35.39 10.32 1.30
C SER A 573 -36.79 10.82 0.92
N SER A 574 -37.19 12.00 1.39
CA SER A 574 -38.50 12.60 1.08
C SER A 574 -38.66 12.93 -0.41
N LEU A 575 -37.58 13.38 -1.06
CA LEU A 575 -37.59 13.70 -2.48
C LEU A 575 -37.56 12.45 -3.35
N LEU A 576 -36.75 11.45 -3.00
CA LEU A 576 -36.70 10.15 -3.67
C LEU A 576 -38.04 9.39 -3.58
N GLU A 577 -38.77 9.53 -2.48
CA GLU A 577 -40.16 9.04 -2.36
C GLU A 577 -41.07 9.68 -3.43
N GLY A 578 -40.89 10.98 -3.70
CA GLY A 578 -41.61 11.70 -4.76
C GLY A 578 -41.38 11.16 -6.17
N PHE A 579 -40.23 10.50 -6.40
CA PHE A 579 -39.85 9.85 -7.65
C PHE A 579 -40.08 8.32 -7.66
N GLY A 580 -40.65 7.75 -6.59
CA GLY A 580 -40.91 6.31 -6.49
C GLY A 580 -39.65 5.45 -6.26
N ILE A 581 -38.52 6.06 -5.89
CA ILE A 581 -37.20 5.41 -5.79
C ILE A 581 -36.59 5.58 -4.39
N ALA A 582 -37.43 5.75 -3.38
CA ALA A 582 -36.99 5.83 -1.98
C ALA A 582 -36.04 4.69 -1.55
N PRO A 583 -36.21 3.41 -1.96
CA PRO A 583 -35.29 2.34 -1.56
C PRO A 583 -33.83 2.55 -1.98
N LEU A 584 -33.57 3.37 -3.01
CA LEU A 584 -32.23 3.62 -3.53
C LEU A 584 -31.27 4.21 -2.49
N ILE A 585 -31.76 5.08 -1.58
CA ILE A 585 -30.88 5.80 -0.65
C ILE A 585 -30.20 4.84 0.34
N ASP A 586 -30.94 3.87 0.86
CA ASP A 586 -30.43 2.89 1.82
C ASP A 586 -29.30 2.07 1.17
N VAL A 587 -29.47 1.71 -0.10
CA VAL A 587 -28.50 0.91 -0.87
C VAL A 587 -27.27 1.72 -1.26
N LEU A 588 -27.44 3.03 -1.52
CA LEU A 588 -26.32 3.93 -1.80
C LEU A 588 -25.49 4.23 -0.55
N LEU A 589 -26.08 4.23 0.63
CA LEU A 589 -25.41 4.54 1.91
C LEU A 589 -24.94 3.29 2.69
N ASP A 590 -25.31 2.09 2.24
CA ASP A 590 -24.80 0.83 2.78
C ASP A 590 -23.27 0.79 2.76
N THR A 591 -22.64 0.45 3.89
CA THR A 591 -21.19 0.61 4.09
C THR A 591 -20.54 -0.56 4.83
N ARG A 592 -19.28 -0.88 4.48
CA ARG A 592 -18.41 -1.80 5.23
C ARG A 592 -17.44 -1.08 6.17
N ALA A 593 -17.44 0.26 6.12
CA ALA A 593 -16.64 1.10 6.99
C ALA A 593 -17.22 1.13 8.40
N ALA A 594 -16.39 1.45 9.38
CA ALA A 594 -16.78 1.48 10.79
C ALA A 594 -16.15 2.68 11.49
N ASP A 595 -16.68 3.03 12.67
CA ASP A 595 -16.07 4.01 13.57
C ASP A 595 -14.86 3.37 14.30
N LEU A 596 -13.67 3.64 13.76
CA LEU A 596 -12.39 3.09 14.18
C LEU A 596 -11.77 3.90 15.32
N ASN A 597 -12.06 5.20 15.43
CA ASN A 597 -11.50 6.07 16.47
C ASN A 597 -12.49 6.44 17.60
N ARG A 598 -13.74 5.97 17.54
CA ARG A 598 -14.82 6.20 18.52
C ARG A 598 -15.24 7.66 18.67
N ASP A 599 -15.09 8.47 17.63
CA ASP A 599 -15.57 9.85 17.62
C ASP A 599 -17.05 9.98 17.21
N GLY A 600 -17.70 8.87 16.83
CA GLY A 600 -19.08 8.82 16.38
C GLY A 600 -19.25 8.93 14.86
N SER A 601 -18.16 9.04 14.10
CA SER A 601 -18.13 9.10 12.64
C SER A 601 -17.60 7.80 12.04
N ILE A 602 -17.96 7.51 10.80
CA ILE A 602 -17.47 6.33 10.09
C ILE A 602 -16.15 6.65 9.37
N ASP A 603 -15.14 5.80 9.58
CA ASP A 603 -13.79 5.96 9.02
C ASP A 603 -13.60 5.05 7.80
N SER A 604 -13.94 5.55 6.61
CA SER A 604 -13.79 4.77 5.36
C SER A 604 -12.33 4.54 5.00
N GLY A 605 -11.90 3.29 5.04
CA GLY A 605 -10.58 2.85 4.57
C GLY A 605 -9.40 3.24 5.46
N ALA A 606 -9.63 3.81 6.64
CA ALA A 606 -8.56 4.39 7.44
C ALA A 606 -7.55 3.37 8.00
N ASP A 607 -7.91 2.08 8.05
CA ASP A 607 -7.02 0.98 8.44
C ASP A 607 -6.33 0.27 7.25
N PHE A 608 -6.53 0.74 6.02
CA PHE A 608 -6.02 0.03 4.83
C PHE A 608 -4.50 0.15 4.66
N TRP A 609 -3.97 1.38 4.72
CA TRP A 609 -2.53 1.64 4.67
C TRP A 609 -2.06 2.03 6.06
N THR A 610 -1.27 1.18 6.71
CA THR A 610 -0.76 1.44 8.06
C THR A 610 0.65 0.88 8.25
N SER A 611 1.33 1.27 9.34
CA SER A 611 2.58 0.62 9.75
C SER A 611 2.40 -0.79 10.35
N TYR A 612 1.16 -1.26 10.51
CA TYR A 612 0.86 -2.63 10.95
C TYR A 612 1.06 -3.58 9.75
N LEU A 613 2.32 -3.93 9.46
CA LEU A 613 2.74 -4.53 8.19
C LEU A 613 1.91 -5.74 7.74
N PHE A 614 1.59 -6.66 8.66
CA PHE A 614 0.80 -7.86 8.36
C PHE A 614 -0.67 -7.53 8.08
N HIS A 615 -1.21 -6.52 8.74
CA HIS A 615 -2.55 -6.00 8.46
C HIS A 615 -2.59 -5.42 7.05
N THR A 616 -1.68 -4.49 6.73
CA THR A 616 -1.56 -3.86 5.42
C THR A 616 -1.40 -4.90 4.30
N ARG A 617 -0.54 -5.92 4.50
CA ARG A 617 -0.40 -7.05 3.58
C ARG A 617 -1.74 -7.75 3.34
N ASP A 618 -2.45 -8.08 4.41
CA ASP A 618 -3.60 -8.98 4.33
C ASP A 618 -4.92 -8.28 4.01
N VAL A 619 -5.06 -6.97 4.23
CA VAL A 619 -6.20 -6.18 3.71
C VAL A 619 -6.13 -6.03 2.19
N VAL A 620 -4.93 -5.86 1.62
CA VAL A 620 -4.70 -5.91 0.16
C VAL A 620 -5.09 -7.27 -0.40
N ARG A 621 -4.66 -8.35 0.28
CA ARG A 621 -4.96 -9.72 -0.15
C ARG A 621 -6.44 -10.04 -0.04
N GLN A 622 -7.09 -9.58 1.03
CA GLN A 622 -8.51 -9.75 1.27
C GLN A 622 -9.38 -8.98 0.28
N CYS A 623 -9.01 -7.73 -0.07
CA CYS A 623 -9.75 -7.01 -1.10
C CYS A 623 -9.66 -7.73 -2.46
N ASN A 624 -8.49 -8.26 -2.83
CA ASN A 624 -8.36 -9.06 -4.06
C ASN A 624 -9.16 -10.38 -4.00
N LEU A 625 -9.24 -11.04 -2.84
CA LEU A 625 -10.08 -12.22 -2.66
C LEU A 625 -11.58 -11.90 -2.87
N ASP A 626 -12.04 -10.73 -2.43
CA ASP A 626 -13.40 -10.23 -2.68
C ASP A 626 -13.64 -10.05 -4.20
N HIS A 627 -12.64 -9.52 -4.93
CA HIS A 627 -12.69 -9.41 -6.39
C HIS A 627 -12.68 -10.78 -7.10
N MET A 628 -11.89 -11.76 -6.65
CA MET A 628 -11.89 -13.11 -7.19
C MET A 628 -13.25 -13.79 -7.02
N GLN A 629 -13.90 -13.59 -5.87
CA GLN A 629 -15.26 -14.08 -5.64
C GLN A 629 -16.25 -13.39 -6.58
N LEU A 630 -16.13 -12.09 -6.83
CA LEU A 630 -16.94 -11.38 -7.82
C LEU A 630 -16.73 -11.93 -9.23
N VAL A 631 -15.48 -12.16 -9.66
CA VAL A 631 -15.17 -12.77 -10.97
C VAL A 631 -15.80 -14.15 -11.09
N ARG A 632 -15.71 -14.98 -10.05
CA ARG A 632 -16.36 -16.30 -10.00
C ARG A 632 -17.89 -16.18 -10.12
N ILE A 633 -18.51 -15.18 -9.50
CA ILE A 633 -19.94 -14.90 -9.64
C ILE A 633 -20.29 -14.54 -11.08
N LEU A 634 -19.59 -13.57 -11.69
CA LEU A 634 -19.83 -13.15 -13.07
C LEU A 634 -19.66 -14.30 -14.07
N ARG A 635 -18.67 -15.18 -13.84
CA ARG A 635 -18.45 -16.39 -14.66
C ARG A 635 -19.55 -17.43 -14.52
N SER A 636 -20.34 -17.40 -13.44
CA SER A 636 -21.43 -18.35 -13.20
C SER A 636 -22.71 -18.06 -14.00
N PHE A 637 -22.79 -16.93 -14.69
CA PHE A 637 -23.94 -16.53 -15.52
C PHE A 637 -23.96 -17.29 -16.85
N ASP A 638 -24.10 -18.61 -16.76
CA ASP A 638 -23.93 -19.58 -17.86
C ASP A 638 -25.16 -19.76 -18.76
N GLY A 639 -26.22 -18.97 -18.54
CA GLY A 639 -27.50 -19.08 -19.25
C GLY A 639 -28.33 -20.32 -18.86
N LEU A 640 -27.95 -21.02 -17.80
CA LEU A 640 -28.65 -22.19 -17.27
C LEU A 640 -29.02 -22.00 -15.80
N SER A 641 -28.11 -21.41 -15.03
CA SER A 641 -28.26 -21.12 -13.62
C SER A 641 -29.33 -20.06 -13.40
N LYS A 642 -30.22 -20.30 -12.44
CA LYS A 642 -31.26 -19.35 -12.01
C LYS A 642 -30.96 -18.90 -10.59
N ASN A 643 -31.19 -17.62 -10.29
CA ASN A 643 -30.81 -17.07 -8.98
C ASN A 643 -31.98 -16.41 -8.22
N ILE A 644 -32.62 -15.40 -8.81
CA ILE A 644 -33.60 -14.54 -8.15
C ILE A 644 -34.89 -14.47 -8.98
N ASP A 645 -36.03 -14.37 -8.31
CA ASP A 645 -37.34 -14.08 -8.89
C ASP A 645 -37.50 -12.55 -8.94
N LEU A 646 -37.38 -12.00 -10.14
CA LEU A 646 -37.33 -10.56 -10.43
C LEU A 646 -38.73 -9.95 -10.50
N ASP A 647 -39.77 -10.71 -10.84
CA ASP A 647 -41.12 -10.17 -11.07
C ASP A 647 -42.19 -10.66 -10.07
N GLY A 648 -41.81 -11.56 -9.16
CA GLY A 648 -42.64 -12.10 -8.11
C GLY A 648 -43.62 -13.18 -8.59
N ASP A 649 -43.40 -13.79 -9.75
CA ASP A 649 -44.25 -14.85 -10.28
C ASP A 649 -44.02 -16.23 -9.62
N GLY A 650 -42.96 -16.36 -8.80
CA GLY A 650 -42.56 -17.55 -8.08
C GLY A 650 -41.51 -18.42 -8.77
N GLU A 651 -41.04 -18.04 -9.96
CA GLU A 651 -39.96 -18.69 -10.71
C GLU A 651 -38.75 -17.76 -10.80
N ALA A 652 -37.54 -18.28 -10.56
CA ALA A 652 -36.34 -17.46 -10.68
C ALA A 652 -35.90 -17.27 -12.15
N GLU A 653 -35.43 -16.08 -12.50
CA GLU A 653 -34.81 -15.73 -13.78
C GLU A 653 -33.38 -16.27 -13.89
N LEU A 654 -32.85 -16.23 -15.12
CA LEU A 654 -31.46 -16.60 -15.40
C LEU A 654 -30.51 -15.67 -14.63
N ALA A 655 -29.46 -16.24 -14.06
CA ALA A 655 -28.42 -15.44 -13.42
C ALA A 655 -27.74 -14.56 -14.48
N GLY A 656 -27.68 -13.25 -14.23
CA GLY A 656 -27.14 -12.25 -15.15
C GLY A 656 -28.14 -11.73 -16.20
N ASP A 657 -29.39 -12.20 -16.22
CA ASP A 657 -30.52 -11.61 -16.95
C ASP A 657 -31.30 -10.72 -15.96
N PHE A 658 -30.96 -9.45 -15.90
CA PHE A 658 -31.50 -8.52 -14.89
C PHE A 658 -32.75 -7.80 -15.39
N ASP A 659 -32.95 -7.69 -16.70
CA ASP A 659 -34.17 -7.11 -17.29
C ASP A 659 -35.30 -8.13 -17.48
N GLY A 660 -35.02 -9.43 -17.31
CA GLY A 660 -35.99 -10.51 -17.31
C GLY A 660 -36.46 -10.91 -18.71
N ASP A 661 -35.72 -10.55 -19.77
CA ASP A 661 -36.12 -10.82 -21.15
C ASP A 661 -35.81 -12.24 -21.64
N GLY A 662 -35.15 -13.06 -20.81
CA GLY A 662 -34.74 -14.42 -21.10
C GLY A 662 -33.35 -14.54 -21.71
N VAL A 663 -32.58 -13.46 -21.80
CA VAL A 663 -31.21 -13.41 -22.32
C VAL A 663 -30.27 -12.86 -21.25
N VAL A 664 -29.13 -13.51 -21.05
CA VAL A 664 -28.10 -13.02 -20.12
C VAL A 664 -27.55 -11.68 -20.60
N ASP A 665 -27.61 -10.66 -19.76
CA ASP A 665 -27.23 -9.29 -20.06
C ASP A 665 -25.72 -9.06 -19.97
N VAL A 666 -25.07 -9.66 -18.96
CA VAL A 666 -23.66 -9.44 -18.63
C VAL A 666 -22.99 -10.72 -18.16
N GLY A 667 -21.67 -10.78 -18.29
CA GLY A 667 -20.88 -11.90 -17.78
C GLY A 667 -21.11 -13.21 -18.53
N GLY A 668 -20.89 -14.31 -17.83
CA GLY A 668 -20.91 -15.67 -18.38
C GLY A 668 -19.53 -16.21 -18.74
N PRO A 669 -19.45 -17.44 -19.26
CA PRO A 669 -18.19 -18.14 -19.48
C PRO A 669 -17.31 -17.51 -20.56
N ASP A 670 -17.92 -16.87 -21.57
CA ASP A 670 -17.21 -16.37 -22.75
C ASP A 670 -17.07 -14.83 -22.82
N ALA A 671 -17.76 -14.07 -21.94
CA ALA A 671 -17.69 -12.61 -21.96
C ALA A 671 -16.31 -12.11 -21.47
N SER A 672 -15.82 -10.98 -21.98
CA SER A 672 -14.62 -10.37 -21.42
C SER A 672 -14.90 -9.89 -19.99
N ILE A 673 -13.94 -10.08 -19.10
CA ILE A 673 -13.92 -9.41 -17.79
C ILE A 673 -12.64 -8.60 -17.72
N GLY A 674 -12.78 -7.28 -17.63
CA GLY A 674 -11.68 -6.34 -17.48
C GLY A 674 -11.63 -5.78 -16.06
N MET A 675 -10.50 -5.20 -15.67
CA MET A 675 -10.41 -4.40 -14.43
C MET A 675 -9.58 -3.15 -14.64
N ILE A 676 -10.04 -2.03 -14.08
CA ILE A 676 -9.32 -0.77 -13.99
C ILE A 676 -9.46 -0.21 -12.58
N GLY A 677 -8.45 0.53 -12.15
CA GLY A 677 -8.56 1.40 -10.99
C GLY A 677 -7.40 2.38 -10.94
N THR A 678 -7.61 3.45 -10.18
CA THR A 678 -6.60 4.49 -9.95
C THR A 678 -6.10 4.38 -8.51
N SER A 679 -4.80 4.59 -8.27
CA SER A 679 -4.21 4.59 -6.91
C SER A 679 -4.33 3.21 -6.25
N LEU A 680 -4.97 3.11 -5.08
CA LEU A 680 -5.39 1.85 -4.46
C LEU A 680 -6.05 0.90 -5.48
N GLY A 681 -6.98 1.40 -6.30
CA GLY A 681 -7.63 0.61 -7.34
C GLY A 681 -6.66 0.13 -8.41
N GLY A 682 -5.60 0.89 -8.68
CA GLY A 682 -4.49 0.49 -9.56
C GLY A 682 -3.67 -0.64 -8.96
N ILE A 683 -3.35 -0.58 -7.66
CA ILE A 683 -2.70 -1.68 -6.92
C ILE A 683 -3.58 -2.94 -6.98
N MET A 684 -4.89 -2.82 -6.72
CA MET A 684 -5.81 -3.97 -6.80
C MET A 684 -5.90 -4.54 -8.22
N SER A 685 -5.95 -3.70 -9.24
CA SER A 685 -6.03 -4.13 -10.65
C SER A 685 -4.77 -4.86 -11.10
N ALA A 686 -3.60 -4.43 -10.64
CA ALA A 686 -2.33 -5.12 -10.88
C ALA A 686 -2.28 -6.46 -10.12
N MET A 687 -2.71 -6.49 -8.86
CA MET A 687 -2.76 -7.73 -8.08
C MET A 687 -3.68 -8.77 -8.70
N LEU A 688 -4.89 -8.39 -9.12
CA LEU A 688 -5.85 -9.31 -9.71
C LEU A 688 -5.37 -9.87 -11.06
N ALA A 689 -4.69 -9.04 -11.87
CA ALA A 689 -4.12 -9.47 -13.16
C ALA A 689 -3.10 -10.60 -13.03
N GLY A 690 -2.34 -10.64 -11.93
CA GLY A 690 -1.37 -11.70 -11.67
C GLY A 690 -1.93 -12.92 -10.95
N THR A 691 -3.18 -12.88 -10.48
CA THR A 691 -3.73 -13.89 -9.55
C THR A 691 -5.09 -14.47 -9.93
N GLU A 692 -5.81 -13.92 -10.90
CA GLU A 692 -7.15 -14.38 -11.31
C GLU A 692 -7.22 -14.78 -12.80
N PRO A 693 -7.24 -16.10 -13.12
CA PRO A 693 -7.37 -16.59 -14.49
C PRO A 693 -8.61 -16.14 -15.26
N GLY A 694 -9.69 -15.77 -14.55
CA GLY A 694 -10.93 -15.28 -15.14
C GLY A 694 -10.86 -13.86 -15.68
N LEU A 695 -9.76 -13.12 -15.43
CA LEU A 695 -9.57 -11.75 -15.88
C LEU A 695 -8.91 -11.69 -17.26
N THR A 696 -9.59 -11.07 -18.23
CA THR A 696 -9.15 -10.97 -19.62
C THR A 696 -8.17 -9.82 -19.84
N ALA A 697 -8.44 -8.65 -19.25
CA ALA A 697 -7.62 -7.46 -19.43
C ALA A 697 -7.56 -6.61 -18.16
N SER A 698 -6.46 -5.89 -17.94
CA SER A 698 -6.28 -4.99 -16.80
C SER A 698 -5.61 -3.68 -17.21
N VAL A 699 -6.02 -2.58 -16.58
CA VAL A 699 -5.39 -1.26 -16.72
C VAL A 699 -5.15 -0.68 -15.32
N PRO A 700 -4.05 -1.04 -14.65
CA PRO A 700 -3.66 -0.40 -13.40
C PRO A 700 -3.16 1.02 -13.66
N VAL A 701 -3.88 2.03 -13.14
CA VAL A 701 -3.52 3.45 -13.24
C VAL A 701 -2.93 3.91 -11.92
N ALA A 702 -1.72 4.46 -11.95
CA ALA A 702 -0.98 4.82 -10.73
C ALA A 702 -0.96 3.66 -9.70
N GLY A 703 -0.78 2.43 -10.19
CA GLY A 703 -0.80 1.23 -9.34
C GLY A 703 0.52 0.98 -8.63
N GLY A 704 1.65 1.15 -9.33
CA GLY A 704 2.98 0.95 -8.75
C GLY A 704 3.23 -0.46 -8.20
N GLY A 705 4.43 -0.67 -7.68
CA GLY A 705 4.84 -1.88 -6.96
C GLY A 705 6.06 -1.58 -6.09
N VAL A 706 6.55 -2.56 -5.34
CA VAL A 706 7.53 -2.32 -4.26
C VAL A 706 6.91 -1.39 -3.20
N LEU A 707 5.95 -1.92 -2.44
CA LEU A 707 5.08 -1.14 -1.56
C LEU A 707 5.84 -0.30 -0.51
N THR A 708 7.04 -0.71 -0.07
CA THR A 708 7.84 0.14 0.82
C THR A 708 8.33 1.41 0.14
N ASP A 709 8.61 1.36 -1.17
CA ASP A 709 9.08 2.52 -1.94
C ASP A 709 7.96 3.55 -2.10
N ILE A 710 6.73 3.08 -2.26
CA ILE A 710 5.54 3.93 -2.17
C ILE A 710 5.50 4.57 -0.78
N GLY A 711 5.60 3.77 0.30
CA GLY A 711 5.52 4.27 1.67
C GLY A 711 6.54 5.34 2.05
N VAL A 712 7.79 5.26 1.56
CA VAL A 712 8.85 6.23 1.93
C VAL A 712 8.83 7.52 1.12
N ARG A 713 8.21 7.51 -0.05
CA ARG A 713 8.21 8.65 -0.98
C ARG A 713 6.85 9.31 -1.10
N SER A 714 5.79 8.64 -0.66
CA SER A 714 4.43 9.13 -0.84
C SER A 714 4.19 10.43 -0.05
N PHE A 715 3.53 11.39 -0.69
CA PHE A 715 2.92 12.54 0.00
C PHE A 715 1.39 12.39 0.14
N GLN A 716 0.85 11.22 -0.19
CA GLN A 716 -0.59 10.95 -0.15
C GLN A 716 -1.11 11.14 1.27
N GLY A 717 -2.07 12.04 1.40
CA GLY A 717 -2.84 12.20 2.65
C GLY A 717 -3.40 10.86 3.10
N GLY A 718 -3.17 10.55 4.36
CA GLY A 718 -3.48 9.30 5.04
C GLY A 718 -2.39 8.23 4.99
N VAL A 719 -1.54 8.21 3.96
CA VAL A 719 -0.36 7.32 3.95
C VAL A 719 0.74 7.88 4.84
N VAL A 720 1.06 9.18 4.72
CA VAL A 720 2.08 9.84 5.55
C VAL A 720 1.71 9.72 7.03
N GLU A 721 0.44 9.91 7.36
CA GLU A 721 -0.09 9.88 8.72
C GLU A 721 -0.16 8.45 9.30
N ALA A 722 -0.74 7.49 8.58
CA ALA A 722 -0.92 6.14 9.11
C ALA A 722 0.35 5.27 9.03
N VAL A 723 1.27 5.59 8.12
CA VAL A 723 2.54 4.87 7.93
C VAL A 723 3.67 5.67 8.56
N VAL A 724 4.11 6.78 7.97
CA VAL A 724 5.36 7.45 8.37
C VAL A 724 5.26 8.06 9.77
N LEU A 725 4.20 8.81 10.06
CA LEU A 725 3.99 9.39 11.38
C LEU A 725 3.88 8.30 12.46
N ARG A 726 3.26 7.14 12.18
CA ARG A 726 3.23 6.02 13.13
C ARG A 726 4.61 5.41 13.40
N LEU A 727 5.49 5.36 12.40
CA LEU A 727 6.89 4.94 12.58
C LEU A 727 7.66 5.91 13.49
N MET A 728 7.36 7.21 13.41
CA MET A 728 8.03 8.25 14.19
C MET A 728 7.36 8.54 15.55
N SER A 729 6.08 8.22 15.69
CA SER A 729 5.23 8.52 16.86
C SER A 729 5.70 7.74 18.10
N SER A 730 5.46 8.22 19.33
CA SER A 730 4.85 9.52 19.68
C SER A 730 5.85 10.68 19.55
N ILE A 731 5.43 11.80 18.96
CA ILE A 731 6.29 12.97 18.79
C ILE A 731 5.88 14.05 19.80
N PHE A 732 6.71 14.35 20.79
CA PHE A 732 6.52 15.48 21.69
C PHE A 732 7.14 16.73 21.13
N ILE A 733 6.39 17.83 21.13
CA ILE A 733 6.79 19.13 20.58
C ILE A 733 6.69 20.17 21.68
N GLY A 734 7.76 20.93 21.87
CA GLY A 734 7.71 22.19 22.62
C GLY A 734 7.72 23.35 21.64
N GLN A 735 6.71 24.21 21.72
CA GLN A 735 6.65 25.44 20.94
C GLN A 735 6.64 26.65 21.87
N ARG A 736 7.55 27.60 21.65
CA ARG A 736 7.62 28.82 22.46
C ARG A 736 6.38 29.70 22.21
N ASP A 737 5.70 30.09 23.29
CA ASP A 737 4.68 31.14 23.27
C ASP A 737 5.31 32.45 23.79
N ASP A 738 5.63 33.34 22.86
CA ASP A 738 6.26 34.63 23.17
C ASP A 738 5.35 35.57 23.97
N ASP A 739 4.03 35.46 23.82
CA ASP A 739 3.06 36.30 24.51
C ASP A 739 2.87 35.83 25.96
N ALA A 740 2.82 34.51 26.18
CA ALA A 740 2.71 33.91 27.51
C ALA A 740 4.06 33.84 28.25
N GLY A 741 5.18 33.81 27.52
CA GLY A 741 6.51 33.61 28.07
C GLY A 741 6.79 32.17 28.52
N THR A 742 5.97 31.22 28.07
CA THR A 742 6.00 29.79 28.41
C THR A 742 6.24 28.94 27.17
N THR A 743 6.54 27.66 27.32
CA THR A 743 6.61 26.72 26.19
C THR A 743 5.37 25.85 26.18
N ARG A 744 4.58 25.93 25.12
CA ARG A 744 3.41 25.06 24.93
C ARG A 744 3.92 23.66 24.59
N ILE A 745 3.51 22.68 25.37
CA ILE A 745 3.85 21.28 25.17
C ILE A 745 2.69 20.61 24.44
N GLN A 746 3.01 19.95 23.33
CA GLN A 746 2.07 19.24 22.48
C GLN A 746 2.60 17.85 22.17
N THR A 747 1.71 16.95 21.76
CA THR A 747 2.10 15.67 21.14
C THR A 747 1.43 15.52 19.79
N LEU A 748 2.22 15.17 18.77
CA LEU A 748 1.75 14.83 17.44
C LEU A 748 1.66 13.31 17.34
N VAL A 749 0.44 12.82 17.15
CA VAL A 749 0.11 11.40 17.09
C VAL A 749 -0.78 11.10 15.88
N PRO A 750 -0.71 9.88 15.33
CA PRO A 750 -1.62 9.44 14.28
C PRO A 750 -3.04 9.24 14.84
N ASN A 751 -4.03 9.84 14.18
CA ASN A 751 -5.45 9.56 14.37
C ASN A 751 -5.97 8.77 13.17
N LEU A 752 -5.81 7.44 13.22
CA LEU A 752 -6.00 6.57 12.06
C LEU A 752 -5.11 7.00 10.90
N ASN A 753 -5.72 7.53 9.82
CA ASN A 753 -5.08 8.09 8.63
C ASN A 753 -5.17 9.63 8.59
N ASP A 754 -5.32 10.28 9.73
CA ASP A 754 -5.10 11.72 9.91
C ASP A 754 -4.05 11.93 11.03
N ARG A 755 -3.62 13.16 11.24
CA ARG A 755 -2.73 13.57 12.33
C ARG A 755 -3.49 14.39 13.36
N SER A 756 -3.15 14.19 14.63
CA SER A 756 -3.68 15.01 15.72
C SER A 756 -2.54 15.63 16.50
N LEU A 757 -2.59 16.96 16.64
CA LEU A 757 -1.69 17.73 17.49
C LEU A 757 -2.43 18.07 18.79
N LEU A 758 -2.14 17.31 19.84
CA LEU A 758 -2.82 17.41 21.13
C LEU A 758 -2.05 18.36 22.06
N ASP A 759 -2.73 19.36 22.61
CA ASP A 759 -2.15 20.22 23.64
C ASP A 759 -2.07 19.50 24.98
N LEU A 760 -0.90 19.53 25.61
CA LEU A 760 -0.67 18.86 26.88
C LEU A 760 -0.58 19.84 28.04
N GLY A 761 -0.16 21.08 27.80
CA GLY A 761 0.00 22.11 28.83
C GLY A 761 1.05 23.16 28.47
N ASN A 762 1.39 24.00 29.44
CA ASN A 762 2.47 24.98 29.33
C ASN A 762 3.60 24.64 30.31
N TRP A 763 4.84 24.87 29.89
CA TRP A 763 6.06 24.63 30.67
C TRP A 763 6.89 25.92 30.76
N ASP A 764 6.98 26.49 31.97
CA ASP A 764 7.55 27.82 32.21
C ASP A 764 9.09 27.86 32.15
N ASP A 765 9.76 26.78 32.60
CA ASP A 765 11.20 26.76 32.90
C ASP A 765 12.06 26.18 31.75
N LEU A 766 11.76 26.55 30.50
CA LEU A 766 12.55 26.20 29.32
C LEU A 766 13.16 27.43 28.65
N ALA A 767 14.44 27.35 28.33
CA ALA A 767 15.19 28.37 27.63
C ALA A 767 16.02 27.76 26.49
N PRO A 768 16.36 28.54 25.45
CA PRO A 768 17.27 28.10 24.38
C PRO A 768 18.57 27.49 24.93
N GLY A 769 18.98 26.37 24.34
CA GLY A 769 20.17 25.60 24.72
C GLY A 769 19.95 24.56 25.82
N HIS A 770 18.81 24.59 26.54
CA HIS A 770 18.46 23.52 27.48
C HIS A 770 18.31 22.18 26.76
N ILE A 771 18.56 21.09 27.49
CA ILE A 771 18.32 19.73 27.00
C ILE A 771 17.01 19.21 27.59
N VAL A 772 16.12 18.73 26.74
CA VAL A 772 14.90 18.05 27.16
C VAL A 772 15.09 16.55 26.97
N LEU A 773 14.88 15.78 28.04
CA LEU A 773 14.86 14.32 28.03
C LEU A 773 13.41 13.85 28.14
N ALA A 774 12.97 13.02 27.21
CA ALA A 774 11.76 12.23 27.38
C ALA A 774 12.14 10.81 27.82
N VAL A 775 11.45 10.30 28.83
CA VAL A 775 11.57 8.92 29.31
C VAL A 775 10.20 8.25 29.27
N ASN A 776 10.12 7.13 28.57
CA ASN A 776 9.03 6.18 28.75
C ASN A 776 9.42 5.23 29.89
N ILE A 777 8.75 5.37 31.04
CA ILE A 777 9.12 4.61 32.24
C ILE A 777 8.56 3.19 32.25
N ASP A 778 7.71 2.84 31.28
CA ASP A 778 7.10 1.52 31.17
C ASP A 778 7.92 0.57 30.27
N ASN A 779 8.70 1.12 29.31
CA ASN A 779 9.61 0.34 28.45
C ASN A 779 11.11 0.74 28.53
N ASP A 780 11.46 1.71 29.40
CA ASP A 780 12.81 2.24 29.62
C ASP A 780 13.43 3.03 28.44
N GLU A 781 12.65 3.36 27.40
CA GLU A 781 13.11 4.16 26.26
C GLU A 781 13.38 5.62 26.63
N ARG A 782 14.42 6.19 26.02
CA ARG A 782 14.90 7.55 26.29
C ARG A 782 15.27 8.26 25.00
N VAL A 783 14.88 9.51 24.88
CA VAL A 783 15.32 10.40 23.80
C VAL A 783 15.55 11.81 24.30
N CYS A 784 16.47 12.52 23.66
CA CYS A 784 16.77 13.91 23.98
C CYS A 784 16.57 14.83 22.78
N ALA A 785 16.44 16.12 23.07
CA ALA A 785 16.46 17.20 22.10
C ALA A 785 17.04 18.45 22.74
N ARG A 786 17.72 19.26 21.93
CA ARG A 786 18.09 20.63 22.32
C ARG A 786 16.90 21.55 22.10
N VAL A 787 16.68 22.47 23.03
CA VAL A 787 15.82 23.63 22.78
C VAL A 787 16.55 24.58 21.83
N ASP A 788 15.99 24.80 20.65
CA ASP A 788 16.56 25.67 19.61
C ASP A 788 16.59 27.16 20.03
N ASP A 789 17.22 28.00 19.21
CA ASP A 789 17.32 29.45 19.44
C ASP A 789 15.94 30.14 19.47
N GLY A 790 14.93 29.54 18.84
CA GLY A 790 13.53 29.97 18.87
C GLY A 790 12.76 29.49 20.11
N GLY A 791 13.37 28.69 20.99
CA GLY A 791 12.73 28.14 22.17
C GLY A 791 11.90 26.87 21.92
N ASN A 792 12.09 26.19 20.78
CA ASN A 792 11.33 25.01 20.38
C ASN A 792 12.15 23.73 20.47
N PHE A 793 11.50 22.57 20.56
CA PHE A 793 12.15 21.27 20.49
C PHE A 793 11.19 20.20 19.96
N ARG A 794 11.74 19.05 19.53
CA ARG A 794 10.99 17.87 19.08
C ARG A 794 11.64 16.59 19.59
N LEU A 795 10.84 15.63 20.07
CA LEU A 795 11.29 14.33 20.60
C LEU A 795 10.43 13.21 20.02
N GLN A 796 11.01 12.25 19.31
CA GLN A 796 10.34 11.01 18.87
C GLN A 796 10.60 9.90 19.90
N LEU A 797 9.57 9.36 20.53
CA LEU A 797 9.72 8.35 21.57
C LEU A 797 8.91 7.10 21.22
N ALA A 798 9.54 5.93 21.38
CA ALA A 798 8.88 4.64 21.20
C ALA A 798 7.88 4.42 22.35
N THR A 799 6.60 4.29 22.00
CA THR A 799 5.49 4.23 22.96
C THR A 799 4.48 3.15 22.60
N ASP A 800 3.94 2.48 23.61
CA ASP A 800 2.65 1.80 23.54
C ASP A 800 1.53 2.71 24.09
N LEU A 801 0.28 2.38 23.78
CA LEU A 801 -0.87 3.12 24.31
C LEU A 801 -0.89 3.10 25.85
N ASP A 802 -1.15 4.24 26.48
CA ASP A 802 -1.22 4.44 27.95
C ASP A 802 0.14 4.43 28.71
N ASP A 803 1.27 4.21 28.02
CA ASP A 803 2.61 4.28 28.61
C ASP A 803 2.84 5.61 29.31
N ARG A 804 3.45 5.57 30.50
CA ARG A 804 3.72 6.75 31.33
C ARG A 804 4.99 7.44 30.86
N ILE A 805 4.89 8.77 30.68
CA ILE A 805 5.96 9.57 30.12
C ILE A 805 6.40 10.64 31.12
N ILE A 806 7.70 10.87 31.21
CA ILE A 806 8.29 11.97 31.98
C ILE A 806 9.15 12.81 31.04
N LEU A 807 8.87 14.11 30.97
CA LEU A 807 9.75 15.08 30.32
C LEU A 807 10.55 15.82 31.40
N SER A 808 11.86 15.91 31.24
CA SER A 808 12.77 16.58 32.17
C SER A 808 13.69 17.54 31.44
N ALA A 809 13.90 18.73 31.99
CA ALA A 809 14.83 19.71 31.43
C ALA A 809 16.15 19.76 32.20
N PHE A 810 17.25 20.03 31.49
CA PHE A 810 18.60 20.18 32.01
C PHE A 810 19.26 21.44 31.44
N ASP A 811 20.08 22.13 32.24
CA ASP A 811 20.77 23.37 31.88
C ASP A 811 22.11 23.14 31.14
N GLU A 812 22.64 21.93 31.20
CA GLU A 812 23.82 21.50 30.46
C GLU A 812 23.61 20.13 29.81
N GLU A 813 24.37 19.87 28.76
CA GLU A 813 24.40 18.58 28.09
C GLU A 813 25.14 17.57 28.97
N ILE A 814 24.40 16.56 29.41
CA ILE A 814 24.94 15.49 30.25
C ILE A 814 25.37 14.35 29.32
N PRO A 815 26.65 13.93 29.34
CA PRO A 815 27.09 12.78 28.57
C PRO A 815 26.23 11.57 28.90
N CYS A 816 25.82 10.81 27.88
CA CYS A 816 24.99 9.61 28.00
C CYS A 816 23.50 9.80 28.38
N LEU A 817 23.00 11.03 28.53
CA LEU A 817 21.63 11.23 29.01
C LEU A 817 20.56 10.54 28.15
N CYS A 818 20.86 10.45 26.85
CA CYS A 818 19.98 10.01 25.77
C CYS A 818 20.19 8.55 25.41
N ASP A 819 21.19 7.90 26.02
CA ASP A 819 21.55 6.51 25.79
C ASP A 819 20.94 5.63 26.89
N THR A 820 20.17 4.62 26.48
CA THR A 820 19.52 3.67 27.38
C THR A 820 20.51 2.71 28.04
N ASP A 821 21.65 2.43 27.39
CA ASP A 821 22.70 1.52 27.88
C ASP A 821 23.69 2.21 28.84
N CYS A 822 23.59 3.53 28.99
CA CYS A 822 24.46 4.31 29.85
C CYS A 822 23.73 4.83 31.11
N VAL A 823 24.42 4.81 32.25
CA VAL A 823 23.89 5.30 33.54
C VAL A 823 24.62 6.58 33.92
N PRO A 824 23.93 7.75 33.99
CA PRO A 824 24.55 8.98 34.44
C PRO A 824 25.10 8.83 35.88
N GLU A 825 26.39 9.06 36.10
CA GLU A 825 27.01 8.99 37.44
C GLU A 825 27.08 10.40 38.09
N GLY A 826 26.58 10.55 39.32
CA GLY A 826 26.82 11.73 40.19
C GLY A 826 25.58 12.49 40.68
N GLU A 827 25.77 13.47 41.58
CA GLU A 827 24.73 14.44 42.02
C GLU A 827 24.43 15.52 40.94
N THR A 828 25.11 15.47 39.79
CA THR A 828 25.03 16.40 38.64
C THR A 828 23.81 16.19 37.74
N ALA A 829 23.08 15.07 37.85
CA ALA A 829 21.88 14.80 37.06
C ALA A 829 20.58 15.18 37.80
N LEU A 830 20.50 16.40 38.35
CA LEU A 830 19.24 16.94 38.87
C LEU A 830 18.58 17.76 37.77
N SER A 831 17.49 17.25 37.20
CA SER A 831 16.64 18.00 36.27
C SER A 831 16.25 19.34 36.88
N ILE A 832 16.38 20.42 36.11
CA ILE A 832 16.01 21.77 36.57
C ILE A 832 14.49 21.96 36.64
N SER A 833 13.74 21.22 35.82
CA SER A 833 12.27 21.18 35.84
C SER A 833 11.75 19.87 35.22
N ILE A 834 10.51 19.51 35.54
CA ILE A 834 9.84 18.28 35.09
C ILE A 834 8.44 18.63 34.61
N PHE A 835 8.02 18.00 33.51
CA PHE A 835 6.67 17.99 32.99
C PHE A 835 6.18 16.53 32.89
N ASP A 836 5.38 16.11 33.87
CA ASP A 836 4.93 14.72 34.05
C ASP A 836 3.42 14.59 34.30
N THR A 837 2.68 15.70 34.19
CA THR A 837 1.22 15.74 34.34
C THR A 837 0.59 16.65 33.30
N LEU A 838 -0.65 16.34 32.90
CA LEU A 838 -1.42 17.15 31.96
C LEU A 838 -1.75 18.53 32.57
N GLY A 839 -1.39 19.60 31.86
CA GLY A 839 -1.69 20.98 32.22
C GLY A 839 -3.11 21.41 31.87
N LEU A 840 -3.85 20.65 31.07
CA LEU A 840 -5.23 20.91 30.64
C LEU A 840 -6.00 19.61 30.37
N ASP A 841 -7.31 19.71 30.18
CA ASP A 841 -8.16 18.56 29.79
C ASP A 841 -7.92 18.21 28.31
N VAL A 842 -7.58 16.96 28.02
CA VAL A 842 -7.31 16.47 26.66
C VAL A 842 -8.41 15.51 26.24
N SER A 843 -8.92 15.64 25.02
CA SER A 843 -9.86 14.67 24.43
C SER A 843 -9.28 14.13 23.13
N PHE A 844 -9.28 12.81 22.98
CA PHE A 844 -8.72 12.12 21.83
C PHE A 844 -9.39 10.76 21.64
N GLN A 845 -9.78 10.42 20.41
CA GLN A 845 -10.40 9.13 20.04
C GLN A 845 -11.54 8.69 20.98
N GLY A 846 -12.50 9.60 21.20
CA GLY A 846 -13.64 9.36 22.09
C GLY A 846 -13.31 9.30 23.59
N GLN A 847 -12.05 9.42 23.99
CA GLN A 847 -11.60 9.39 25.39
C GLN A 847 -11.29 10.80 25.91
N SER A 848 -11.43 11.00 27.22
CA SER A 848 -11.16 12.26 27.90
C SER A 848 -10.22 12.06 29.08
N PHE A 849 -9.16 12.87 29.13
CA PHE A 849 -8.10 12.83 30.12
C PHE A 849 -8.11 14.15 30.89
N GLY A 850 -8.29 14.07 32.20
CA GLY A 850 -8.44 15.26 33.03
C GLY A 850 -7.11 15.95 33.32
N GLN A 851 -7.15 17.28 33.43
CA GLN A 851 -6.05 18.09 33.94
C GLN A 851 -5.51 17.52 35.27
N GLY A 852 -4.19 17.47 35.40
CA GLY A 852 -3.47 16.97 36.57
C GLY A 852 -3.29 15.44 36.62
N GLN A 853 -3.82 14.69 35.64
CA GLN A 853 -3.47 13.28 35.47
C GLN A 853 -2.01 13.13 35.02
N PRO A 854 -1.34 12.00 35.30
CA PRO A 854 -0.01 11.71 34.78
C PRO A 854 0.05 11.82 33.26
N LEU A 855 1.17 12.31 32.73
CA LEU A 855 1.41 12.35 31.28
C LEU A 855 1.57 10.93 30.75
N ARG A 856 0.90 10.65 29.63
CA ARG A 856 0.87 9.34 29.00
C ARG A 856 0.92 9.43 27.48
N ALA A 857 1.30 8.32 26.84
CA ALA A 857 1.23 8.17 25.40
C ALA A 857 -0.22 7.93 24.95
N PHE A 858 -0.65 8.68 23.93
CA PHE A 858 -2.00 8.61 23.35
C PHE A 858 -2.08 7.66 22.15
N ALA A 859 -0.93 7.21 21.63
CA ALA A 859 -0.86 6.30 20.50
C ALA A 859 0.36 5.38 20.61
N GLU A 860 0.24 4.18 20.06
CA GLU A 860 1.38 3.31 19.79
C GLU A 860 2.25 3.93 18.67
N GLY A 861 3.57 3.78 18.72
CA GLY A 861 4.47 4.16 17.64
C GLY A 861 5.93 3.75 17.90
N LEU A 862 6.73 3.64 16.84
CA LEU A 862 8.07 3.05 16.93
C LEU A 862 9.18 4.03 17.35
N GLY A 863 8.90 5.33 17.45
CA GLY A 863 9.89 6.34 17.82
C GLY A 863 11.09 6.45 16.88
N LEU A 864 10.97 5.99 15.63
CA LEU A 864 12.08 5.98 14.67
C LEU A 864 12.37 7.40 14.17
N ARG A 865 13.65 7.77 14.13
CA ARG A 865 14.10 9.07 13.62
C ARG A 865 14.27 9.01 12.10
N ARG A 866 14.02 10.14 11.44
CA ARG A 866 14.36 10.38 10.03
C ARG A 866 15.88 10.20 9.85
N ALA A 867 16.32 9.77 8.68
CA ALA A 867 17.73 9.51 8.36
C ALA A 867 18.45 8.42 9.20
N SER A 868 17.77 7.74 10.13
CA SER A 868 18.42 6.78 11.04
C SER A 868 18.58 5.35 10.48
N PRO A 869 19.53 4.54 11.01
CA PRO A 869 19.68 3.14 10.61
C PRO A 869 18.52 2.26 11.01
N ALA A 870 17.85 2.59 12.11
CA ALA A 870 16.68 1.85 12.55
C ALA A 870 15.54 1.96 11.52
N LEU A 871 15.31 3.15 10.96
CA LEU A 871 14.31 3.36 9.91
C LEU A 871 14.66 2.60 8.62
N ARG A 872 15.91 2.67 8.17
CA ARG A 872 16.40 1.93 6.98
C ARG A 872 16.24 0.41 7.15
N ARG A 873 16.57 -0.14 8.32
CA ARG A 873 16.36 -1.58 8.63
C ARG A 873 14.88 -1.94 8.64
N PHE A 874 14.02 -1.07 9.19
CA PHE A 874 12.58 -1.30 9.18
C PHE A 874 12.01 -1.34 7.76
N MET A 875 12.52 -0.53 6.82
CA MET A 875 12.11 -0.61 5.41
C MET A 875 12.41 -1.97 4.78
N GLY A 876 13.61 -2.52 5.01
CA GLY A 876 13.96 -3.86 4.54
C GLY A 876 13.07 -4.95 5.13
N LEU A 877 12.69 -4.82 6.40
CA LEU A 877 11.73 -5.72 7.06
C LEU A 877 10.31 -5.55 6.50
N GLY A 878 9.91 -4.32 6.21
CA GLY A 878 8.62 -3.98 5.61
C GLY A 878 8.41 -4.70 4.29
N GLN A 879 9.38 -4.64 3.37
CA GLN A 879 9.24 -5.24 2.05
C GLN A 879 9.17 -6.77 2.13
N LEU A 880 9.95 -7.39 3.03
CA LEU A 880 9.82 -8.82 3.32
C LEU A 880 8.38 -9.21 3.69
N VAL A 881 7.72 -8.43 4.56
CA VAL A 881 6.34 -8.74 4.97
C VAL A 881 5.36 -8.47 3.84
N LEU A 882 5.54 -7.38 3.09
CA LEU A 882 4.59 -6.91 2.08
C LEU A 882 4.64 -7.69 0.75
N ASP A 883 5.73 -8.42 0.47
CA ASP A 883 5.91 -9.14 -0.80
C ASP A 883 4.70 -9.98 -1.29
N PRO A 884 3.97 -10.74 -0.45
CA PRO A 884 2.76 -11.49 -0.88
C PRO A 884 1.59 -10.63 -1.37
N ALA A 885 1.61 -9.33 -1.07
CA ALA A 885 0.60 -8.35 -1.42
C ALA A 885 1.12 -7.28 -2.40
N ASP A 886 2.36 -7.42 -2.85
CA ASP A 886 3.03 -6.43 -3.70
C ASP A 886 2.72 -6.69 -5.19
N PRO A 887 2.23 -5.68 -5.95
CA PRO A 887 2.00 -5.82 -7.38
C PRO A 887 3.20 -6.33 -8.18
N SER A 888 4.42 -5.90 -7.84
CA SER A 888 5.64 -6.36 -8.51
C SER A 888 5.84 -7.86 -8.37
N SER A 889 5.45 -8.45 -7.23
CA SER A 889 5.56 -9.89 -6.98
C SER A 889 4.70 -10.74 -7.90
N VAL A 890 3.56 -10.22 -8.36
CA VAL A 890 2.63 -10.96 -9.22
C VAL A 890 2.66 -10.52 -10.69
N ALA A 891 3.35 -9.42 -10.99
CA ALA A 891 3.51 -8.90 -12.35
C ALA A 891 4.10 -9.89 -13.36
N PRO A 892 5.09 -10.76 -13.01
CA PRO A 892 5.56 -11.80 -13.92
C PRO A 892 4.45 -12.75 -14.37
N HIS A 893 3.36 -12.87 -13.61
CA HIS A 893 2.25 -13.77 -13.90
C HIS A 893 1.18 -13.17 -14.83
N PHE A 894 1.33 -11.92 -15.30
CA PHE A 894 0.36 -11.35 -16.25
C PHE A 894 0.31 -12.17 -17.54
N THR A 895 1.46 -12.37 -18.19
CA THR A 895 1.59 -13.14 -19.45
C THR A 895 2.88 -13.95 -19.59
N ASP A 896 4.01 -13.51 -19.04
CA ASP A 896 5.34 -14.14 -19.24
C ASP A 896 5.50 -15.48 -18.49
N ARG A 897 5.19 -15.49 -17.19
CA ARG A 897 5.25 -16.67 -16.32
C ARG A 897 3.88 -16.91 -15.66
N PRO A 898 2.83 -17.32 -16.41
CA PRO A 898 1.49 -17.54 -15.85
C PRO A 898 1.45 -18.30 -14.53
N MET A 899 0.66 -17.81 -13.57
CA MET A 899 0.36 -18.52 -12.34
C MET A 899 -0.57 -19.70 -12.65
N VAL A 900 -0.20 -20.90 -12.23
CA VAL A 900 -0.91 -22.15 -12.55
C VAL A 900 -1.72 -22.64 -11.37
N PHE A 901 -2.99 -23.01 -11.61
CA PHE A 901 -3.92 -23.53 -10.62
C PHE A 901 -4.28 -24.99 -10.96
N PRO A 902 -3.43 -25.97 -10.57
CA PRO A 902 -3.44 -27.32 -11.12
C PRO A 902 -4.71 -28.13 -10.81
N ASN A 903 -5.41 -27.87 -9.70
CA ASN A 903 -6.61 -28.63 -9.32
C ASN A 903 -7.87 -28.16 -10.06
N VAL A 904 -7.87 -26.94 -10.58
CA VAL A 904 -8.95 -26.37 -11.41
C VAL A 904 -8.62 -26.52 -12.91
N GLY A 905 -7.33 -26.42 -13.26
CA GLY A 905 -6.83 -26.56 -14.63
C GLY A 905 -6.81 -25.26 -15.43
N ASP A 906 -6.78 -24.11 -14.75
CA ASP A 906 -6.63 -22.76 -15.31
C ASP A 906 -5.25 -22.15 -14.99
N GLN A 907 -4.90 -21.08 -15.70
CA GLN A 907 -3.70 -20.28 -15.49
C GLN A 907 -3.98 -18.83 -15.86
N THR A 908 -3.23 -17.88 -15.30
CA THR A 908 -3.35 -16.46 -15.66
C THR A 908 -2.92 -16.19 -17.10
N SER A 909 -3.52 -15.18 -17.73
CA SER A 909 -3.25 -14.78 -19.11
C SER A 909 -3.90 -13.42 -19.37
N THR A 910 -3.63 -12.44 -18.51
CA THR A 910 -4.31 -11.15 -18.52
C THR A 910 -3.52 -10.15 -19.36
N HIS A 911 -4.17 -9.56 -20.37
CA HIS A 911 -3.59 -8.48 -21.16
C HIS A 911 -3.53 -7.20 -20.31
N THR A 912 -2.35 -6.64 -20.06
CA THR A 912 -2.20 -5.55 -19.08
C THR A 912 -1.49 -4.34 -19.66
N ILE A 913 -2.11 -3.17 -19.54
CA ILE A 913 -1.48 -1.87 -19.82
C ILE A 913 -1.20 -1.14 -18.50
N VAL A 914 0.06 -1.07 -18.10
CA VAL A 914 0.46 -0.33 -16.90
C VAL A 914 0.51 1.17 -17.21
N VAL A 915 -0.29 1.96 -16.50
CA VAL A 915 -0.34 3.41 -16.66
C VAL A 915 0.31 4.06 -15.45
N THR A 916 1.53 4.54 -15.63
CA THR A 916 2.22 5.38 -14.64
C THR A 916 1.95 6.83 -14.96
N THR A 917 1.68 7.65 -13.97
CA THR A 917 1.37 9.07 -14.16
C THR A 917 2.60 9.91 -13.83
N MET A 918 2.99 10.78 -14.74
CA MET A 918 4.20 11.60 -14.61
C MET A 918 4.06 12.56 -13.43
N GLY A 919 5.11 12.67 -12.62
CA GLY A 919 5.11 13.55 -11.44
C GLY A 919 4.17 13.11 -10.32
N ASP A 920 3.64 11.89 -10.38
CA ASP A 920 2.83 11.35 -9.30
C ASP A 920 3.71 10.97 -8.11
N MET A 921 3.52 11.66 -7.00
CA MET A 921 4.13 11.34 -5.71
C MET A 921 3.12 10.79 -4.70
N ASN A 922 1.85 10.61 -5.05
CA ASN A 922 0.94 9.82 -4.21
C ASN A 922 1.30 8.34 -4.36
N VAL A 923 1.47 7.89 -5.61
CA VAL A 923 2.10 6.62 -5.96
C VAL A 923 3.32 6.93 -6.85
N PRO A 924 4.54 6.97 -6.26
CA PRO A 924 5.76 7.41 -6.94
C PRO A 924 5.98 6.78 -8.31
N ALA A 925 6.29 7.55 -9.34
CA ALA A 925 6.49 7.02 -10.70
C ALA A 925 7.55 5.90 -10.78
N SER A 926 8.60 5.92 -9.94
CA SER A 926 9.59 4.82 -9.82
C SER A 926 8.96 3.46 -9.49
N SER A 927 7.87 3.46 -8.71
CA SER A 927 7.11 2.25 -8.39
C SER A 927 6.40 1.69 -9.62
N GLY A 928 5.89 2.57 -10.50
CA GLY A 928 5.28 2.20 -11.79
C GLY A 928 6.31 1.67 -12.79
N VAL A 929 7.52 2.25 -12.81
CA VAL A 929 8.67 1.70 -13.56
C VAL A 929 9.02 0.30 -13.06
N SER A 930 9.08 0.11 -11.73
CA SER A 930 9.41 -1.19 -11.12
C SER A 930 8.36 -2.27 -11.46
N LEU A 931 7.07 -1.94 -11.36
CA LEU A 931 5.97 -2.81 -11.78
C LEU A 931 6.09 -3.18 -13.27
N SER A 932 6.32 -2.19 -14.13
CA SER A 932 6.43 -2.39 -15.58
C SER A 932 7.67 -3.21 -15.96
N ARG A 933 8.78 -3.06 -15.23
CA ARG A 933 9.98 -3.89 -15.38
C ARG A 933 9.71 -5.33 -14.95
N ALA A 934 9.03 -5.54 -13.81
CA ALA A 934 8.65 -6.86 -13.31
C ALA A 934 7.68 -7.59 -14.27
N ALA A 935 6.79 -6.87 -14.95
CA ALA A 935 5.93 -7.38 -16.01
C ALA A 935 6.67 -7.65 -17.34
N GLY A 936 7.92 -7.20 -17.47
CA GLY A 936 8.72 -7.33 -18.69
C GLY A 936 8.38 -6.31 -19.78
N TYR A 937 7.75 -5.18 -19.44
CA TYR A 937 7.38 -4.12 -20.40
C TYR A 937 8.46 -3.06 -20.55
N VAL A 938 9.23 -2.80 -19.49
CA VAL A 938 10.41 -1.94 -19.52
C VAL A 938 11.66 -2.80 -19.67
N ASP A 939 12.31 -2.72 -20.83
CA ASP A 939 13.61 -3.36 -21.05
C ASP A 939 14.74 -2.53 -20.41
N PHE A 940 15.67 -3.21 -19.76
CA PHE A 940 16.82 -2.62 -19.08
C PHE A 940 18.16 -3.19 -19.55
N LEU A 941 18.16 -4.11 -20.52
CA LEU A 941 19.36 -4.76 -21.06
C LEU A 941 19.55 -4.43 -22.54
N ASP A 942 18.48 -4.50 -23.32
CA ASP A 942 18.57 -4.35 -24.77
C ASP A 942 18.38 -2.88 -25.18
N PHE A 943 19.32 -2.38 -25.99
CA PHE A 943 19.27 -1.03 -26.54
C PHE A 943 18.11 -0.90 -27.52
N ASP A 944 17.42 0.24 -27.49
CA ASP A 944 16.35 0.53 -28.44
C ASP A 944 16.89 1.27 -29.68
N PRO A 945 16.91 0.63 -30.87
CA PRO A 945 17.41 1.26 -32.10
C PRO A 945 16.61 2.49 -32.55
N ALA A 946 15.39 2.69 -32.04
CA ALA A 946 14.59 3.89 -32.32
C ALA A 946 15.33 5.18 -31.92
N TYR A 947 16.23 5.09 -30.93
CA TYR A 947 16.95 6.22 -30.36
C TYR A 947 18.37 6.44 -30.92
N ASP A 948 18.83 5.65 -31.89
CA ASP A 948 20.18 5.70 -32.47
C ASP A 948 20.63 7.09 -32.96
N ASN A 949 19.69 7.96 -33.34
CA ASN A 949 19.96 9.32 -33.84
C ASN A 949 19.64 10.43 -32.82
N THR A 950 19.37 10.07 -31.57
CA THR A 950 19.03 10.99 -30.48
C THR A 950 20.17 11.10 -29.46
N VAL A 951 19.95 11.85 -28.38
CA VAL A 951 20.88 11.89 -27.24
C VAL A 951 20.90 10.58 -26.44
N PHE A 952 19.91 9.71 -26.64
CA PHE A 952 19.77 8.42 -25.95
C PHE A 952 20.28 7.23 -26.77
N ALA A 953 21.16 7.48 -27.75
CA ALA A 953 21.70 6.42 -28.59
C ALA A 953 22.50 5.40 -27.77
N GLY A 954 22.12 4.12 -27.87
CA GLY A 954 22.72 3.03 -27.08
C GLY A 954 22.17 2.89 -25.66
N SER A 955 21.05 3.54 -25.34
CA SER A 955 20.37 3.37 -24.04
C SER A 955 19.21 2.38 -24.15
N PRO A 956 19.03 1.48 -23.17
CA PRO A 956 17.78 0.73 -23.02
C PRO A 956 16.65 1.67 -22.53
N PRO A 957 15.37 1.34 -22.77
CA PRO A 957 14.22 2.13 -22.30
C PRO A 957 14.26 2.50 -20.82
N ASN A 958 14.71 1.59 -19.95
CA ASN A 958 14.91 1.86 -18.53
C ASN A 958 15.87 3.03 -18.28
N GLN A 959 16.98 3.09 -19.01
CA GLN A 959 17.96 4.16 -18.86
C GLN A 959 17.40 5.50 -19.38
N ILE A 960 16.58 5.48 -20.43
CA ILE A 960 15.89 6.69 -20.91
C ILE A 960 15.01 7.27 -19.79
N LEU A 961 14.22 6.44 -19.11
CA LEU A 961 13.36 6.87 -18.00
C LEU A 961 14.14 7.46 -16.82
N ILE A 962 15.37 6.99 -16.58
CA ILE A 962 16.28 7.54 -15.57
C ILE A 962 16.86 8.88 -16.06
N ASP A 963 17.38 8.94 -17.28
CA ASP A 963 18.03 10.13 -17.85
C ASP A 963 17.06 11.28 -18.12
N THR A 964 15.77 10.98 -18.31
CA THR A 964 14.70 11.98 -18.41
C THR A 964 14.05 12.29 -17.06
N TYR A 965 14.58 11.76 -15.95
CA TYR A 965 14.09 11.95 -14.58
C TYR A 965 12.61 11.56 -14.36
N VAL A 966 12.12 10.60 -15.14
CA VAL A 966 10.75 10.07 -15.03
C VAL A 966 10.61 9.15 -13.82
N ALA A 967 11.64 8.35 -13.52
CA ALA A 967 11.66 7.56 -12.29
C ALA A 967 11.75 8.46 -11.03
N GLU A 968 12.52 9.55 -11.11
CA GLU A 968 12.65 10.55 -10.04
C GLU A 968 11.33 11.30 -9.83
N ALA A 969 10.73 11.84 -10.89
CA ALA A 969 9.41 12.47 -10.87
C ALA A 969 9.22 13.59 -9.82
N VAL A 970 10.28 14.36 -9.52
CA VAL A 970 10.19 15.53 -8.63
C VAL A 970 10.50 16.81 -9.42
N HIS A 971 9.46 17.55 -9.83
CA HIS A 971 9.65 18.74 -10.67
C HIS A 971 10.39 19.86 -9.92
N THR A 972 10.21 19.96 -8.59
CA THR A 972 10.80 21.02 -7.74
C THR A 972 12.33 21.02 -7.73
N LEU A 973 12.99 19.96 -8.22
CA LEU A 973 14.43 19.94 -8.44
C LEU A 973 14.90 20.79 -9.63
N GLY A 974 13.98 21.25 -10.49
CA GLY A 974 14.31 22.11 -11.63
C GLY A 974 15.16 21.41 -12.69
N ARG A 975 14.94 20.10 -12.91
CA ARG A 975 15.64 19.32 -13.97
C ARG A 975 15.38 19.90 -15.36
N PHE A 976 14.15 20.37 -15.58
CA PHE A 976 13.72 21.06 -16.78
C PHE A 976 12.87 22.27 -16.39
N GLU A 977 12.84 23.27 -17.28
CA GLU A 977 12.08 24.50 -17.11
C GLU A 977 11.26 24.79 -18.37
N ASP A 978 10.11 25.43 -18.20
CA ASP A 978 9.33 25.98 -19.32
C ASP A 978 9.90 27.33 -19.80
N VAL A 979 9.29 27.94 -20.82
CA VAL A 979 9.72 29.25 -21.37
C VAL A 979 9.75 30.39 -20.35
N ASP A 980 9.01 30.26 -19.25
CA ASP A 980 8.92 31.26 -18.18
C ASP A 980 9.87 30.95 -17.00
N GLY A 981 10.65 29.86 -17.08
CA GLY A 981 11.58 29.42 -16.04
C GLY A 981 10.91 28.65 -14.91
N ASN A 982 9.66 28.18 -15.08
CA ASN A 982 9.01 27.35 -14.07
C ASN A 982 9.48 25.90 -14.21
N PRO A 983 9.75 25.18 -13.10
CA PRO A 983 10.11 23.78 -13.15
C PRO A 983 9.00 22.91 -13.75
N VAL A 984 9.36 21.99 -14.63
CA VAL A 984 8.42 21.07 -15.31
C VAL A 984 9.01 19.66 -15.47
N HIS A 985 8.13 18.67 -15.63
CA HIS A 985 8.51 17.32 -16.04
C HIS A 985 8.71 17.19 -17.55
N TYR A 986 9.38 16.10 -17.93
CA TYR A 986 9.61 15.69 -19.31
C TYR A 986 8.46 14.79 -19.79
N ASP A 987 7.85 15.09 -20.94
CA ASP A 987 6.81 14.24 -21.52
C ASP A 987 7.45 13.19 -22.44
N VAL A 988 7.56 11.95 -21.95
CA VAL A 988 8.18 10.83 -22.69
C VAL A 988 7.23 10.12 -23.65
N GLU A 989 5.92 10.35 -23.53
CA GLU A 989 4.91 9.68 -24.36
C GLU A 989 4.44 10.52 -25.55
N ASN A 990 4.45 11.86 -25.37
CA ASN A 990 4.09 12.84 -26.39
C ASN A 990 2.80 12.45 -27.14
N PHE A 991 1.75 12.05 -26.39
CA PHE A 991 0.47 11.63 -26.97
C PHE A 991 -0.30 12.79 -27.59
N SER A 992 -0.13 14.00 -27.05
CA SER A 992 -0.79 15.20 -27.55
C SER A 992 -0.15 15.76 -28.82
N GLU A 993 1.07 15.35 -29.17
CA GLU A 993 1.87 15.93 -30.25
C GLU A 993 2.02 17.47 -30.15
N GLY A 994 1.96 18.01 -28.93
CA GLY A 994 1.98 19.46 -28.69
C GLY A 994 0.67 20.17 -29.01
N GLU A 995 -0.45 19.46 -29.05
CA GLU A 995 -1.81 20.01 -29.23
C GLU A 995 -2.60 20.14 -27.91
N ASP A 996 -1.94 19.87 -26.77
CA ASP A 996 -2.48 20.09 -25.42
C ASP A 996 -2.45 21.58 -25.01
N ILE A 997 -3.05 21.88 -23.85
CA ILE A 997 -3.14 23.24 -23.32
C ILE A 997 -1.80 23.87 -22.92
N TYR A 998 -0.72 23.08 -22.86
CA TYR A 998 0.62 23.52 -22.48
C TYR A 998 1.54 23.74 -23.69
N ALA A 999 1.05 23.60 -24.92
CA ALA A 999 1.82 23.79 -26.14
C ALA A 999 2.62 25.11 -26.19
N SER A 1000 2.08 26.19 -25.63
CA SER A 1000 2.73 27.50 -25.58
C SER A 1000 3.88 27.61 -24.56
N ARG A 1001 4.01 26.65 -23.64
CA ARG A 1001 5.01 26.63 -22.58
C ARG A 1001 6.33 25.97 -22.99
N ASP A 1002 6.43 25.41 -24.21
CA ASP A 1002 7.63 24.71 -24.72
C ASP A 1002 8.05 23.55 -23.79
N ILE A 1003 7.08 22.75 -23.35
CA ILE A 1003 7.34 21.58 -22.50
C ILE A 1003 8.25 20.59 -23.25
N PRO A 1004 9.34 20.10 -22.63
CA PRO A 1004 10.23 19.14 -23.26
C PRO A 1004 9.50 17.81 -23.53
N ARG A 1005 9.66 17.30 -24.76
CA ARG A 1005 8.96 16.10 -25.28
C ARG A 1005 9.95 15.16 -25.95
N LEU A 1006 9.79 13.86 -25.71
CA LEU A 1006 10.63 12.83 -26.32
C LEU A 1006 10.21 12.60 -27.77
N ASP A 1007 11.20 12.53 -28.67
CA ASP A 1007 11.01 12.22 -30.08
C ASP A 1007 12.14 11.27 -30.55
N PRO A 1008 11.83 10.02 -30.96
CA PRO A 1008 10.49 9.41 -30.98
C PRO A 1008 9.94 9.12 -29.57
N PRO A 1009 8.60 9.10 -29.40
CA PRO A 1009 7.97 8.80 -28.10
C PRO A 1009 8.20 7.36 -27.64
N LEU A 1010 8.16 7.13 -26.33
CA LEU A 1010 8.54 5.86 -25.71
C LEU A 1010 7.56 4.71 -25.96
N ARG A 1011 6.26 4.88 -25.64
CA ARG A 1011 5.14 3.97 -26.01
C ARG A 1011 5.45 2.47 -25.92
N LEU A 1012 5.87 2.02 -24.74
CA LEU A 1012 6.44 0.68 -24.55
C LEU A 1012 5.46 -0.45 -24.85
N LYS A 1013 5.72 -1.18 -25.95
CA LYS A 1013 5.01 -2.38 -26.42
C LYS A 1013 3.53 -2.15 -26.79
N LEU A 1014 3.10 -0.90 -26.94
CA LEU A 1014 1.69 -0.56 -27.19
C LEU A 1014 1.22 -0.92 -28.61
N ASP A 1015 2.14 -1.17 -29.54
CA ASP A 1015 1.89 -1.58 -30.92
C ASP A 1015 2.29 -3.05 -31.20
N GLU A 1016 2.68 -3.79 -30.17
CA GLU A 1016 3.07 -5.19 -30.24
C GLU A 1016 1.93 -6.13 -29.83
N VAL A 1017 1.94 -7.35 -30.38
CA VAL A 1017 1.05 -8.43 -29.93
C VAL A 1017 1.78 -9.22 -28.86
N ASP A 1018 1.17 -9.33 -27.68
CA ASP A 1018 1.75 -10.04 -26.55
C ASP A 1018 1.76 -11.58 -26.76
N PRO A 1019 2.46 -12.36 -25.90
CA PRO A 1019 2.57 -13.80 -26.07
C PRO A 1019 1.25 -14.57 -26.09
N THR A 1020 0.16 -13.98 -25.59
CA THR A 1020 -1.16 -14.61 -25.46
C THR A 1020 -2.15 -14.12 -26.52
N GLY A 1021 -1.77 -13.16 -27.37
CA GLY A 1021 -2.49 -12.72 -28.56
C GLY A 1021 -3.27 -11.41 -28.40
N GLY A 1022 -3.05 -10.66 -27.32
CA GLY A 1022 -3.62 -9.33 -27.09
C GLY A 1022 -2.55 -8.25 -27.12
N VAL A 1023 -2.76 -7.14 -26.41
CA VAL A 1023 -1.80 -6.04 -26.28
C VAL A 1023 -1.48 -5.84 -24.81
N SER A 1024 -0.19 -5.84 -24.48
CA SER A 1024 0.32 -5.62 -23.12
C SER A 1024 1.53 -4.70 -23.17
N GLY A 1025 1.65 -3.77 -22.24
CA GLY A 1025 2.68 -2.75 -22.29
C GLY A 1025 2.62 -1.75 -21.14
N ALA A 1026 3.42 -0.69 -21.24
CA ALA A 1026 3.49 0.37 -20.23
C ALA A 1026 3.50 1.76 -20.88
N MET A 1027 2.97 2.74 -20.17
CA MET A 1027 3.05 4.15 -20.55
C MET A 1027 3.18 5.07 -19.34
N PHE A 1028 3.82 6.22 -19.54
CA PHE A 1028 4.12 7.25 -18.55
C PHE A 1028 3.37 8.54 -18.89
N LEU A 1029 2.09 8.56 -18.54
CA LEU A 1029 1.14 9.58 -18.93
C LEU A 1029 1.53 10.96 -18.39
N PHE A 1030 1.76 11.91 -19.29
CA PHE A 1030 1.91 13.32 -18.97
C PHE A 1030 0.54 14.00 -18.96
N VAL A 1031 0.12 14.50 -17.80
CA VAL A 1031 -1.17 15.21 -17.62
C VAL A 1031 -0.95 16.67 -17.28
N HIS A 1032 -0.02 16.95 -16.36
CA HIS A 1032 0.27 18.31 -15.90
C HIS A 1032 1.79 18.52 -15.77
N PRO A 1033 2.33 19.71 -16.11
CA PRO A 1033 3.77 19.97 -16.06
C PRO A 1033 4.43 19.77 -14.68
N SER A 1034 3.70 19.95 -13.59
CA SER A 1034 4.17 19.74 -12.22
C SER A 1034 3.76 18.38 -11.61
N GLY A 1035 3.19 17.48 -12.41
CA GLY A 1035 2.73 16.18 -11.96
C GLY A 1035 1.23 16.08 -11.71
N TRP A 1036 0.71 14.84 -11.75
CA TRP A 1036 -0.72 14.56 -11.53
C TRP A 1036 -0.93 13.11 -11.02
N HIS A 1037 -1.91 12.91 -10.15
CA HIS A 1037 -2.30 11.57 -9.67
C HIS A 1037 -3.48 11.02 -10.49
N GLY A 1038 -3.22 10.05 -11.37
CA GLY A 1038 -4.23 9.53 -12.31
C GLY A 1038 -4.32 10.33 -13.61
N PHE A 1039 -5.52 10.52 -14.14
CA PHE A 1039 -5.76 11.34 -15.33
C PHE A 1039 -7.02 12.20 -15.13
N ALA A 1040 -7.12 13.29 -15.89
CA ALA A 1040 -8.24 14.21 -15.80
C ALA A 1040 -9.55 13.56 -16.27
N LEU A 1041 -10.69 14.05 -15.77
CA LEU A 1041 -11.99 13.62 -16.29
C LEU A 1041 -12.18 14.12 -17.74
N PRO A 1042 -12.91 13.38 -18.59
CA PRO A 1042 -13.20 13.78 -19.97
C PRO A 1042 -13.71 15.23 -20.10
N GLY A 1043 -13.04 16.04 -20.91
CA GLY A 1043 -13.41 17.43 -21.21
C GLY A 1043 -12.84 18.48 -20.25
N THR A 1044 -12.13 18.08 -19.20
CA THR A 1044 -11.54 19.00 -18.20
C THR A 1044 -10.59 20.00 -18.85
N GLU A 1045 -9.70 19.55 -19.73
CA GLU A 1045 -8.67 20.41 -20.33
C GLU A 1045 -9.28 21.36 -21.36
N ARG A 1046 -10.34 20.92 -22.07
CA ARG A 1046 -11.10 21.83 -22.95
C ARG A 1046 -11.82 22.92 -22.17
N ALA A 1047 -12.42 22.58 -21.03
CA ALA A 1047 -13.07 23.57 -20.17
C ALA A 1047 -12.06 24.60 -19.66
N GLN A 1048 -10.86 24.15 -19.27
CA GLN A 1048 -9.75 25.04 -18.88
C GLN A 1048 -9.30 25.93 -20.05
N ALA A 1049 -9.14 25.37 -21.24
CA ALA A 1049 -8.77 26.12 -22.44
C ALA A 1049 -9.81 27.19 -22.81
N LEU A 1050 -11.10 26.84 -22.72
CA LEU A 1050 -12.21 27.76 -22.96
C LEU A 1050 -12.18 28.92 -21.96
N ALA A 1051 -12.09 28.62 -20.67
CA ALA A 1051 -12.04 29.62 -19.61
C ALA A 1051 -10.83 30.56 -19.78
N ALA A 1052 -9.64 30.01 -20.05
CA ALA A 1052 -8.43 30.79 -20.28
C ALA A 1052 -8.54 31.72 -21.49
N CYS A 1053 -9.17 31.26 -22.58
CA CYS A 1053 -9.43 32.09 -23.76
C CYS A 1053 -10.43 33.21 -23.44
N GLN A 1054 -11.53 32.90 -22.77
CA GLN A 1054 -12.61 33.84 -22.46
C GLN A 1054 -12.17 35.00 -21.56
N VAL A 1055 -11.17 34.81 -20.69
CA VAL A 1055 -10.57 35.88 -19.88
C VAL A 1055 -9.97 36.99 -20.75
N THR A 1056 -9.57 36.68 -21.98
CA THR A 1056 -9.00 37.66 -22.91
C THR A 1056 -10.07 38.39 -23.75
N CYS A 1057 -11.32 37.90 -23.73
CA CYS A 1057 -12.43 38.55 -24.41
C CYS A 1057 -12.90 39.79 -23.64
N VAL A 1058 -13.36 40.81 -24.36
CA VAL A 1058 -14.12 41.90 -23.75
C VAL A 1058 -15.55 41.41 -23.53
N ASP A 1059 -16.10 41.62 -22.33
CA ASP A 1059 -17.50 41.31 -22.02
C ASP A 1059 -18.41 41.87 -23.14
N ASP A 1060 -19.18 40.99 -23.80
CA ASP A 1060 -20.08 41.21 -24.95
C ASP A 1060 -19.54 40.98 -26.40
N ASP A 1061 -18.32 40.48 -26.60
CA ASP A 1061 -17.82 40.12 -27.94
C ASP A 1061 -18.25 38.68 -28.36
N GLU A 1062 -19.39 38.55 -29.06
CA GLU A 1062 -19.92 37.28 -29.57
C GLU A 1062 -18.96 36.55 -30.53
N ASP A 1063 -18.15 37.28 -31.30
CA ASP A 1063 -17.18 36.68 -32.22
C ASP A 1063 -16.02 36.07 -31.41
N CYS A 1064 -15.52 36.77 -30.38
CA CYS A 1064 -14.50 36.26 -29.47
C CYS A 1064 -14.96 35.00 -28.73
N GLN A 1065 -16.21 34.98 -28.25
CA GLN A 1065 -16.79 33.81 -27.58
C GLN A 1065 -16.87 32.60 -28.52
N THR A 1066 -17.25 32.83 -29.78
CA THR A 1066 -17.31 31.78 -30.81
C THR A 1066 -15.93 31.25 -31.17
N ASP A 1067 -14.94 32.14 -31.29
CA ASP A 1067 -13.55 31.77 -31.55
C ASP A 1067 -12.98 30.95 -30.39
N CYS A 1068 -13.25 31.32 -29.13
CA CYS A 1068 -12.82 30.55 -27.96
C CYS A 1068 -13.44 29.16 -27.90
N MET A 1069 -14.73 29.00 -28.23
CA MET A 1069 -15.37 27.68 -28.32
C MET A 1069 -14.73 26.82 -29.42
N THR A 1070 -14.41 27.42 -30.57
CA THR A 1070 -13.77 26.72 -31.69
C THR A 1070 -12.36 26.26 -31.31
N TYR A 1071 -11.57 27.14 -30.68
CA TYR A 1071 -10.25 26.81 -30.16
C TYR A 1071 -10.32 25.67 -29.15
N ALA A 1072 -11.16 25.78 -28.12
CA ALA A 1072 -11.30 24.77 -27.08
C ALA A 1072 -11.73 23.40 -27.63
N ALA A 1073 -12.52 23.36 -28.70
CA ALA A 1073 -12.93 22.11 -29.34
C ALA A 1073 -11.80 21.39 -30.11
N GLU A 1074 -10.73 22.10 -30.49
CA GLU A 1074 -9.57 21.53 -31.20
C GLU A 1074 -8.45 21.08 -30.25
N VAL A 1075 -8.48 21.53 -29.00
CA VAL A 1075 -7.54 21.16 -27.93
C VAL A 1075 -7.61 19.66 -27.66
N PHE A 1076 -6.42 19.05 -27.55
CA PHE A 1076 -6.27 17.68 -27.09
C PHE A 1076 -6.63 17.60 -25.60
N ASP A 1077 -7.59 16.75 -25.27
CA ASP A 1077 -8.05 16.48 -23.91
C ASP A 1077 -7.58 15.09 -23.47
N GLY A 1078 -6.67 15.06 -22.49
CA GLY A 1078 -6.12 13.83 -21.93
C GLY A 1078 -7.18 12.91 -21.32
N GLY A 1079 -8.25 13.47 -20.75
CA GLY A 1079 -9.34 12.69 -20.16
C GLY A 1079 -10.16 11.94 -21.20
N ASP A 1080 -10.55 12.61 -22.28
CA ASP A 1080 -11.21 12.00 -23.43
C ASP A 1080 -10.32 10.93 -24.09
N PHE A 1081 -9.03 11.25 -24.26
CA PHE A 1081 -8.04 10.33 -24.83
C PHE A 1081 -7.94 9.04 -24.02
N MET A 1082 -7.68 9.15 -22.72
CA MET A 1082 -7.53 8.00 -21.82
C MET A 1082 -8.81 7.18 -21.74
N SER A 1083 -9.96 7.83 -21.57
CA SER A 1083 -11.25 7.15 -21.45
C SER A 1083 -11.62 6.40 -22.73
N GLY A 1084 -11.40 7.03 -23.90
CA GLY A 1084 -11.64 6.39 -25.20
C GLY A 1084 -10.71 5.20 -25.45
N MET A 1085 -9.43 5.35 -25.17
CA MET A 1085 -8.43 4.30 -25.31
C MET A 1085 -8.73 3.08 -24.43
N ILE A 1086 -8.97 3.30 -23.13
CA ILE A 1086 -9.26 2.27 -22.15
C ILE A 1086 -10.57 1.54 -22.47
N ALA A 1087 -11.62 2.28 -22.81
CA ALA A 1087 -12.93 1.70 -23.08
C ALA A 1087 -12.92 0.84 -24.37
N ASN A 1088 -12.16 1.26 -25.40
CA ASN A 1088 -11.93 0.47 -26.61
C ASN A 1088 -11.12 -0.80 -26.31
N TYR A 1089 -10.11 -0.69 -25.46
CA TYR A 1089 -9.29 -1.81 -25.02
C TYR A 1089 -10.13 -2.90 -24.34
N PHE A 1090 -10.99 -2.53 -23.38
CA PHE A 1090 -11.89 -3.49 -22.73
C PHE A 1090 -12.97 -4.06 -23.65
N ALA A 1091 -13.56 -3.23 -24.53
CA ALA A 1091 -14.56 -3.69 -25.50
C ALA A 1091 -13.99 -4.74 -26.46
N SER A 1092 -12.68 -4.70 -26.73
CA SER A 1092 -11.96 -5.69 -27.54
C SER A 1092 -11.49 -6.92 -26.76
N GLY A 1093 -11.71 -6.97 -25.44
CA GLY A 1093 -11.14 -8.00 -24.57
C GLY A 1093 -9.61 -7.94 -24.50
N GLY A 1094 -9.02 -6.74 -24.57
CA GLY A 1094 -7.56 -6.53 -24.48
C GLY A 1094 -6.78 -6.74 -25.77
N THR A 1095 -7.46 -6.84 -26.92
CA THR A 1095 -6.81 -7.17 -28.21
C THR A 1095 -6.59 -5.96 -29.12
N ASN A 1096 -7.13 -4.79 -28.76
CA ASN A 1096 -7.02 -3.56 -29.54
C ASN A 1096 -6.73 -2.37 -28.62
N PHE A 1097 -5.52 -1.81 -28.70
CA PHE A 1097 -5.13 -0.60 -27.99
C PHE A 1097 -4.87 0.51 -29.00
N ARG A 1098 -5.65 1.60 -28.94
CA ARG A 1098 -5.60 2.71 -29.91
C ARG A 1098 -5.03 3.95 -29.26
N THR A 1099 -4.01 4.54 -29.87
CA THR A 1099 -3.38 5.79 -29.43
C THR A 1099 -3.61 6.94 -30.41
N ASP A 1100 -4.74 6.93 -31.13
CA ASP A 1100 -5.04 7.95 -32.14
C ASP A 1100 -5.33 9.30 -31.48
N VAL A 1101 -4.68 10.38 -31.96
CA VAL A 1101 -4.87 11.75 -31.45
C VAL A 1101 -6.33 12.21 -31.52
N CYS A 1102 -7.13 11.68 -32.46
CA CYS A 1102 -8.56 11.98 -32.56
C CYS A 1102 -9.38 11.57 -31.32
N LEU A 1103 -8.87 10.64 -30.48
CA LEU A 1103 -9.54 10.23 -29.24
C LEU A 1103 -9.56 11.41 -28.26
N GLY A 1104 -8.43 12.12 -28.14
CA GLY A 1104 -8.32 13.34 -27.33
C GLY A 1104 -9.09 14.53 -27.90
N ARG A 1105 -9.64 14.44 -29.12
CA ARG A 1105 -10.56 15.43 -29.71
C ARG A 1105 -12.04 14.97 -29.69
N ASP A 1106 -12.32 13.78 -29.16
CA ASP A 1106 -13.62 13.10 -29.19
C ASP A 1106 -14.27 13.12 -30.60
N ASN A 1107 -13.45 13.00 -31.66
CA ASN A 1107 -13.88 13.14 -33.05
C ASN A 1107 -13.43 11.99 -33.97
N CYS A 1108 -12.93 10.88 -33.39
CA CYS A 1108 -12.62 9.68 -34.15
C CYS A 1108 -13.85 9.12 -34.87
N GLU A 1109 -13.70 8.80 -36.16
CA GLU A 1109 -14.76 8.19 -36.95
C GLU A 1109 -15.19 6.84 -36.34
N GLY A 1110 -16.48 6.71 -36.02
CA GLY A 1110 -17.07 5.48 -35.49
C GLY A 1110 -16.97 5.29 -33.97
N ASP A 1111 -16.26 6.16 -33.24
CA ASP A 1111 -16.02 6.03 -31.79
C ASP A 1111 -17.12 6.66 -30.92
N LYS A 1112 -17.94 7.54 -31.51
CA LYS A 1112 -19.09 8.19 -30.86
C LYS A 1112 -20.39 7.68 -31.47
N PRO A 1113 -20.98 6.58 -30.93
CA PRO A 1113 -22.27 6.10 -31.43
C PRO A 1113 -23.35 7.18 -31.19
N PRO A 1114 -24.43 7.21 -32.00
CA PRO A 1114 -25.54 8.11 -31.73
C PRO A 1114 -26.13 7.78 -30.35
N VAL A 1115 -26.49 8.82 -29.60
CA VAL A 1115 -27.18 8.69 -28.32
C VAL A 1115 -28.44 7.82 -28.54
N PRO A 1116 -28.59 6.71 -27.80
CA PRO A 1116 -29.79 5.89 -27.88
C PRO A 1116 -31.04 6.72 -27.59
N PRO A 1117 -32.17 6.48 -28.28
CA PRO A 1117 -33.39 7.24 -28.04
C PRO A 1117 -33.87 7.03 -26.60
N GLU A 1118 -34.38 8.08 -25.96
CA GLU A 1118 -35.03 7.95 -24.65
C GLU A 1118 -36.14 6.89 -24.75
N ARG A 1119 -36.23 6.04 -23.72
CA ARG A 1119 -37.30 5.05 -23.64
C ARG A 1119 -38.65 5.79 -23.52
N GLU A 1120 -39.59 5.48 -24.42
CA GLU A 1120 -40.97 5.95 -24.31
C GLU A 1120 -41.67 5.20 -23.16
N PHE A 1121 -41.48 5.67 -21.93
CA PHE A 1121 -42.28 5.21 -20.81
C PHE A 1121 -43.66 5.90 -20.83
N PRO A 1122 -44.74 5.21 -20.44
CA PRO A 1122 -45.94 5.87 -19.93
C PRO A 1122 -45.67 6.71 -18.65
N GLU A 1123 -44.46 6.60 -18.07
CA GLU A 1123 -44.11 6.87 -16.67
C GLU A 1123 -43.42 8.21 -16.39
N MET A 1124 -43.13 9.05 -17.39
CA MET A 1124 -42.70 10.42 -17.10
C MET A 1124 -43.91 11.30 -16.78
N TYR A 1125 -44.32 11.34 -15.52
CA TYR A 1125 -45.19 12.42 -15.04
C TYR A 1125 -44.41 13.74 -15.17
N GLU A 1126 -44.95 14.70 -15.91
CA GLU A 1126 -44.48 16.09 -15.86
C GLU A 1126 -44.48 16.55 -14.40
N ILE A 1127 -43.30 16.90 -13.90
CA ILE A 1127 -43.04 17.43 -12.55
C ILE A 1127 -43.90 18.70 -12.34
N PRO A 1128 -44.65 18.83 -11.23
CA PRO A 1128 -45.31 20.09 -10.85
C PRO A 1128 -44.33 21.24 -10.54
#